data_AF-A0A934ZGC0-F1
#
_entry.id   AF-A0A934ZGC0-F1
#
_cell.length_a   1.000
_cell.length_b   1.000
_cell.length_c   1.000
_cell.angle_alpha   90.00
_cell.angle_beta   90.00
_cell.angle_gamma   90.00
#
_symmetry.space_group_name_H-M   'P 1'
#
loop_
_entity.id
_entity.type
_entity.pdbx_description
1 polymer ?
#
loop_
_entity_poly.entity_id
_entity_poly.type
_entity_poly.pdbx_seq_one_letter_code
_entity_poly.pdbx_strand_id
1 'polypeptide(L)'
;MSPRLTPLAILLGLGCASGDSVVGGPSLDAAGTTDAVSELDRSDAVDAPPPGCRTDGECNDGVSCTVDTCRSGRCEHSPSSGLCPAGAACDLTRGCRAVRPCSDSGECRDDDPCTVAERCDATLRVCVFDELPVETPCGAQGSGRSCRGGACQCPADRASQCADRCVDSRSDSEHCGRCGNACAAGAWCRDGACACPDSQVHCPTIGCVDTRVDNAHCGACGVTCAAGSQCIEGRCLTPCPAGTHRCATACLQDNSPASCGTRCQPCVAPAGATARCTLMGATATCDFTCPAGTHRCADRCAPNDAVASCGDRCQPCPTPANGAVACAAGRCVITCATGFHLCGERCLANDAVASCGDRCEPCATPANGAPTCTAGRCEITCTAGYMRCGDACSDGTSPLGCGPSCTRCRVPANGRATCVAATCGLVCDANTHRCGDDCARDDSPASCGARCEPCPVPAHGSATCAAGSCGFACDAGYVRSGMACRELPRLEWPPSHVHVTSRRPMLRWVVPADVDPDAGDSVVEVCRDRECRTVITTLRPRGGRGAPTVDLPRGNVFWRLRAGEVSSVVWEFASGGADTPEGVTPPGGSMWGAVPDFNGDGYDDAAVGLPFRTSPGPGVTVLLGSAVGLQAGGALTLAPPMPAALYGFSVAAIGDVNGDGFGDLAVGAPSAQRELGQVFVYHGGVGGLRTTPDSVITGLGEGGSLFGSVVSGAGDINTDGYADLVIGAPQGSITGRVFLYLGSPGGIAASPTTVLIPSDATMVRFGSAIADAGDIDGDGDSDLLVGANATGGFTGAAYLFAGAPFGVSSSATLRIESPEGGQFGGAVAGLGDTNADGLPDFAVGAANVESARGRVYVFHGDRALGVSTASRVLSGPGGADAEFGGAIAAAGDVDGDGDDDVLVGAPRRGGYTGAAYLFLGARAGLPEAPAQTFEGAATGSYFGGSLAGARDLDRDGFSDVLIGAERFMGFQGRVMVYRGSAMGLVAPVAVDGPAAGARFGFSVAMIRRRPRGG
;
A
#
# COMPACT_ATOMS: atom_id res chain seq x y z
N MET A 1 10.61 -61.94 20.10
CA MET A 1 10.27 -63.37 20.24
C MET A 1 9.22 -63.70 19.19
N SER A 2 9.63 -64.52 18.22
CA SER A 2 8.87 -65.32 17.25
C SER A 2 7.83 -64.68 16.30
N PRO A 3 7.68 -65.24 15.07
CA PRO A 3 7.34 -64.48 13.86
C PRO A 3 6.23 -65.12 12.97
N ARG A 4 6.01 -64.50 11.78
CA ARG A 4 5.65 -65.11 10.45
C ARG A 4 4.22 -65.66 10.24
N LEU A 5 3.43 -65.14 9.27
CA LEU A 5 3.48 -65.21 7.78
C LEU A 5 2.78 -66.47 7.19
N THR A 6 1.68 -66.19 6.47
CA THR A 6 1.05 -66.75 5.21
C THR A 6 1.71 -67.92 4.41
N PRO A 7 1.14 -68.47 3.29
CA PRO A 7 -0.23 -68.49 2.68
C PRO A 7 -0.66 -69.85 1.99
N LEU A 8 -1.80 -69.82 1.26
CA LEU A 8 -2.01 -70.35 -0.12
C LEU A 8 -2.82 -71.66 -0.39
N ALA A 9 -3.64 -71.55 -1.45
CA ALA A 9 -4.00 -72.52 -2.50
C ALA A 9 -5.38 -73.20 -2.46
N ILE A 10 -6.20 -72.87 -3.47
CA ILE A 10 -7.42 -73.56 -3.92
C ILE A 10 -7.19 -74.01 -5.37
N LEU A 11 -7.45 -75.29 -5.66
CA LEU A 11 -7.61 -75.84 -7.01
C LEU A 11 -8.64 -76.99 -7.00
N LEU A 12 -9.50 -76.97 -8.03
CA LEU A 12 -10.24 -78.06 -8.68
C LEU A 12 -11.58 -78.60 -8.09
N GLY A 13 -12.64 -78.44 -8.89
CA GLY A 13 -13.30 -79.59 -9.51
C GLY A 13 -14.82 -79.56 -9.76
N LEU A 14 -15.19 -79.53 -11.06
CA LEU A 14 -16.22 -80.33 -11.76
C LEU A 14 -17.70 -79.87 -11.89
N GLY A 15 -18.19 -79.93 -13.15
CA GLY A 15 -19.60 -80.06 -13.54
C GLY A 15 -19.85 -79.77 -15.04
N CYS A 16 -20.13 -80.80 -15.85
CA CYS A 16 -20.26 -80.82 -17.32
C CYS A 16 -21.69 -80.65 -17.90
N ALA A 17 -21.72 -80.55 -19.26
CA ALA A 17 -22.77 -80.89 -20.26
C ALA A 17 -23.65 -79.73 -20.77
N SER A 18 -24.06 -79.56 -22.04
CA SER A 18 -23.81 -80.19 -23.37
C SER A 18 -24.72 -79.47 -24.41
N GLY A 19 -24.34 -79.35 -25.70
CA GLY A 19 -25.31 -79.12 -26.80
C GLY A 19 -24.85 -78.37 -28.08
N ASP A 20 -24.51 -79.12 -29.12
CA ASP A 20 -24.32 -78.82 -30.58
C ASP A 20 -25.51 -78.13 -31.28
N SER A 21 -25.55 -77.69 -32.56
CA SER A 21 -24.67 -77.24 -33.67
C SER A 21 -25.61 -77.02 -34.92
N VAL A 22 -25.14 -76.29 -35.95
CA VAL A 22 -25.45 -76.41 -37.41
C VAL A 22 -26.37 -75.37 -38.15
N VAL A 23 -25.69 -74.51 -38.96
CA VAL A 23 -25.77 -74.15 -40.42
C VAL A 23 -27.10 -73.91 -41.19
N GLY A 24 -27.12 -72.81 -41.99
CA GLY A 24 -27.83 -72.70 -43.29
C GLY A 24 -27.92 -71.26 -43.88
N GLY A 25 -27.27 -70.97 -45.03
CA GLY A 25 -27.43 -69.73 -45.84
C GLY A 25 -28.55 -69.84 -46.90
N PRO A 26 -28.53 -69.18 -48.09
CA PRO A 26 -28.01 -67.84 -48.49
C PRO A 26 -28.95 -67.05 -49.49
N SER A 27 -28.48 -65.86 -49.96
CA SER A 27 -28.58 -65.29 -51.34
C SER A 27 -29.80 -64.43 -51.81
N LEU A 28 -29.55 -63.19 -52.30
CA LEU A 28 -29.71 -62.67 -53.69
C LEU A 28 -29.97 -61.14 -53.81
N ASP A 29 -29.00 -60.44 -54.40
CA ASP A 29 -29.00 -59.47 -55.53
C ASP A 29 -30.06 -58.36 -55.78
N ALA A 30 -29.48 -57.18 -56.10
CA ALA A 30 -29.72 -56.28 -57.25
C ALA A 30 -30.67 -55.04 -57.21
N ALA A 31 -30.01 -53.86 -57.21
CA ALA A 31 -30.02 -52.78 -58.23
C ALA A 31 -31.29 -51.96 -58.63
N GLY A 32 -31.07 -50.64 -58.78
CA GLY A 32 -31.78 -49.71 -59.70
C GLY A 32 -32.59 -48.60 -59.01
N THR A 33 -32.08 -47.38 -58.81
CA THR A 33 -31.99 -46.19 -59.70
C THR A 33 -33.26 -45.35 -59.94
N THR A 34 -33.04 -44.03 -59.92
CA THR A 34 -33.72 -42.88 -60.59
C THR A 34 -34.95 -42.19 -59.97
N ASP A 35 -34.67 -40.95 -59.53
CA ASP A 35 -35.25 -39.65 -59.91
C ASP A 35 -36.74 -39.29 -59.69
N ALA A 36 -36.90 -38.30 -58.79
CA ALA A 36 -37.64 -37.03 -58.91
C ALA A 36 -38.91 -36.97 -59.76
N VAL A 37 -40.04 -36.54 -59.16
CA VAL A 37 -40.60 -35.18 -59.35
C VAL A 37 -41.69 -34.83 -58.33
N SER A 38 -41.80 -33.52 -58.12
CA SER A 38 -42.72 -32.66 -57.37
C SER A 38 -44.23 -32.94 -57.42
N GLU A 39 -44.91 -32.62 -56.31
CA GLU A 39 -45.95 -31.57 -56.15
C GLU A 39 -46.92 -31.94 -55.00
N LEU A 40 -47.12 -31.06 -54.01
CA LEU A 40 -48.40 -30.37 -53.80
C LEU A 40 -48.35 -29.44 -52.58
N ASP A 41 -49.01 -28.29 -52.76
CA ASP A 41 -49.09 -27.14 -51.88
C ASP A 41 -50.43 -27.13 -51.09
N ARG A 42 -50.38 -26.53 -49.88
CA ARG A 42 -51.47 -25.96 -49.05
C ARG A 42 -52.59 -26.84 -48.43
N SER A 43 -52.72 -26.75 -47.10
CA SER A 43 -53.82 -25.98 -46.45
C SER A 43 -53.72 -25.95 -44.92
N ASP A 44 -53.65 -24.73 -44.41
CA ASP A 44 -54.25 -24.11 -43.21
C ASP A 44 -54.39 -24.83 -41.85
N ALA A 45 -53.96 -24.05 -40.85
CA ALA A 45 -53.90 -24.23 -39.42
C ALA A 45 -55.21 -24.61 -38.70
N VAL A 46 -55.04 -25.39 -37.62
CA VAL A 46 -55.93 -25.41 -36.45
C VAL A 46 -55.06 -25.25 -35.20
N ASP A 47 -55.47 -24.31 -34.33
CA ASP A 47 -54.86 -23.92 -33.07
C ASP A 47 -54.30 -25.09 -32.23
N ALA A 48 -52.97 -25.11 -32.08
CA ALA A 48 -52.31 -25.78 -30.97
C ALA A 48 -52.03 -24.75 -29.86
N PRO A 49 -52.17 -25.10 -28.57
CA PRO A 49 -51.86 -24.18 -27.48
C PRO A 49 -50.38 -23.75 -27.52
N PRO A 50 -50.03 -22.55 -27.03
CA PRO A 50 -48.65 -22.08 -27.06
C PRO A 50 -47.74 -23.02 -26.25
N PRO A 51 -46.48 -23.22 -26.67
CA PRO A 51 -45.56 -24.12 -25.98
C PRO A 51 -45.35 -23.68 -24.53
N GLY A 52 -45.35 -24.64 -23.61
CA GLY A 52 -45.00 -24.44 -22.20
C GLY A 52 -43.53 -24.74 -21.92
N CYS A 53 -43.01 -24.26 -20.78
CA CYS A 53 -41.65 -24.58 -20.33
C CYS A 53 -41.55 -26.04 -19.87
N ARG A 54 -40.45 -26.71 -20.21
CA ARG A 54 -40.19 -28.12 -19.88
C ARG A 54 -39.38 -28.25 -18.58
N THR A 55 -38.43 -27.34 -18.38
CA THR A 55 -37.58 -27.12 -17.20
C THR A 55 -37.10 -25.65 -17.18
N ASP A 56 -36.44 -25.20 -16.11
CA ASP A 56 -35.93 -23.82 -16.02
C ASP A 56 -34.99 -23.51 -17.21
N GLY A 57 -35.46 -22.64 -18.12
CA GLY A 57 -34.69 -22.13 -19.26
C GLY A 57 -34.96 -22.78 -20.63
N GLU A 58 -35.83 -23.79 -20.72
CA GLU A 58 -36.11 -24.53 -21.98
C GLU A 58 -37.60 -24.66 -22.31
N CYS A 59 -37.92 -24.40 -23.59
CA CYS A 59 -39.25 -24.44 -24.17
C CYS A 59 -39.55 -25.84 -24.80
N ASN A 60 -40.81 -26.30 -24.82
CA ASN A 60 -41.20 -27.66 -25.30
C ASN A 60 -40.87 -27.99 -26.76
N ASP A 61 -40.48 -27.00 -27.56
CA ASP A 61 -40.08 -27.08 -28.97
C ASP A 61 -38.55 -26.92 -29.18
N GLY A 62 -37.75 -26.88 -28.12
CA GLY A 62 -36.28 -26.84 -28.20
C GLY A 62 -35.66 -25.45 -28.31
N VAL A 63 -36.41 -24.40 -27.96
CA VAL A 63 -35.95 -23.01 -27.91
C VAL A 63 -35.52 -22.62 -26.48
N SER A 64 -34.54 -21.73 -26.33
CA SER A 64 -34.08 -21.20 -25.04
C SER A 64 -34.83 -19.93 -24.63
N CYS A 65 -35.20 -19.86 -23.35
CA CYS A 65 -36.08 -18.81 -22.82
C CYS A 65 -35.50 -18.27 -21.47
N THR A 66 -35.70 -17.00 -21.12
CA THR A 66 -35.14 -16.42 -19.87
C THR A 66 -35.92 -16.85 -18.62
N VAL A 67 -35.23 -16.95 -17.46
CA VAL A 67 -35.79 -17.45 -16.18
C VAL A 67 -37.04 -16.67 -15.72
N ASP A 68 -37.08 -15.36 -15.96
CA ASP A 68 -38.22 -14.52 -15.59
C ASP A 68 -39.47 -14.82 -16.42
N THR A 69 -39.31 -15.32 -17.65
CA THR A 69 -40.42 -15.66 -18.56
C THR A 69 -41.03 -17.02 -18.20
N CYS A 70 -40.23 -18.01 -17.76
CA CYS A 70 -40.76 -19.32 -17.33
C CYS A 70 -41.59 -19.27 -16.03
N ARG A 71 -41.34 -18.33 -15.12
CA ARG A 71 -42.20 -18.14 -13.92
C ARG A 71 -43.63 -17.71 -14.27
N SER A 72 -43.87 -17.22 -15.49
CA SER A 72 -45.18 -16.78 -15.98
C SER A 72 -45.89 -17.79 -16.91
N GLY A 73 -45.26 -18.94 -17.21
CA GLY A 73 -45.87 -20.06 -17.93
C GLY A 73 -46.04 -19.89 -19.45
N ARG A 74 -45.30 -18.97 -20.10
CA ARG A 74 -45.34 -18.77 -21.56
C ARG A 74 -43.95 -18.64 -22.18
N CYS A 75 -43.83 -19.07 -23.44
CA CYS A 75 -42.61 -19.03 -24.24
C CYS A 75 -42.74 -18.02 -25.39
N GLU A 76 -41.71 -17.19 -25.64
CA GLU A 76 -41.64 -16.30 -26.82
C GLU A 76 -40.53 -16.81 -27.77
N HIS A 77 -40.87 -16.95 -29.06
CA HIS A 77 -40.00 -17.53 -30.08
C HIS A 77 -39.02 -16.47 -30.63
N SER A 78 -37.71 -16.76 -30.63
CA SER A 78 -36.71 -15.95 -31.35
C SER A 78 -35.93 -16.83 -32.33
N PRO A 79 -35.83 -16.48 -33.62
CA PRO A 79 -35.36 -17.38 -34.66
C PRO A 79 -33.83 -17.36 -34.84
N SER A 80 -33.18 -18.52 -34.69
CA SER A 80 -31.88 -18.81 -35.30
C SER A 80 -31.77 -20.29 -35.75
N SER A 81 -31.92 -20.53 -37.07
CA SER A 81 -31.50 -21.76 -37.74
C SER A 81 -30.87 -21.41 -39.10
N GLY A 82 -29.64 -21.85 -39.34
CA GLY A 82 -28.75 -21.39 -40.42
C GLY A 82 -28.95 -22.03 -41.79
N LEU A 83 -29.86 -21.47 -42.59
CA LEU A 83 -29.72 -21.42 -44.06
C LEU A 83 -30.13 -20.02 -44.52
N CYS A 84 -29.18 -19.29 -45.12
CA CYS A 84 -29.39 -17.92 -45.58
C CYS A 84 -29.98 -17.89 -47.00
N PRO A 85 -30.89 -16.94 -47.31
CA PRO A 85 -31.44 -16.80 -48.66
C PRO A 85 -30.35 -16.47 -49.70
N ALA A 86 -30.62 -16.77 -50.98
CA ALA A 86 -29.67 -16.60 -52.08
C ALA A 86 -29.11 -15.17 -52.13
N GLY A 87 -27.77 -15.06 -52.03
CA GLY A 87 -27.05 -13.77 -51.94
C GLY A 87 -26.58 -13.39 -50.53
N ALA A 88 -26.74 -14.27 -49.53
CA ALA A 88 -26.29 -14.05 -48.16
C ALA A 88 -25.43 -15.21 -47.58
N ALA A 89 -24.46 -14.89 -46.72
CA ALA A 89 -23.61 -15.83 -45.99
C ALA A 89 -23.88 -15.80 -44.48
N CYS A 90 -23.60 -16.90 -43.77
CA CYS A 90 -23.92 -17.08 -42.36
C CYS A 90 -22.75 -16.68 -41.44
N ASP A 91 -22.98 -15.72 -40.54
CA ASP A 91 -22.08 -15.34 -39.44
C ASP A 91 -22.61 -15.96 -38.12
N LEU A 92 -21.76 -16.73 -37.43
CA LEU A 92 -22.15 -17.51 -36.24
C LEU A 92 -22.47 -16.64 -35.00
N THR A 93 -22.14 -15.34 -35.01
CA THR A 93 -22.49 -14.40 -33.94
C THR A 93 -23.63 -13.45 -34.32
N ARG A 94 -23.92 -13.26 -35.61
CA ARG A 94 -24.81 -12.18 -36.09
C ARG A 94 -25.86 -12.61 -37.12
N GLY A 95 -25.91 -13.88 -37.51
CA GLY A 95 -26.90 -14.42 -38.46
C GLY A 95 -26.55 -14.19 -39.93
N CYS A 96 -27.56 -14.29 -40.81
CA CYS A 96 -27.41 -14.24 -42.27
C CYS A 96 -27.28 -12.81 -42.83
N ARG A 97 -26.23 -12.49 -43.60
CA ARG A 97 -26.03 -11.17 -44.24
C ARG A 97 -25.75 -11.20 -45.74
N ALA A 98 -26.23 -10.17 -46.44
CA ALA A 98 -26.06 -9.96 -47.87
C ALA A 98 -24.58 -9.73 -48.26
N VAL A 99 -24.12 -10.41 -49.31
CA VAL A 99 -22.74 -10.37 -49.79
C VAL A 99 -22.54 -9.19 -50.76
N ARG A 100 -21.49 -8.38 -50.55
CA ARG A 100 -21.18 -7.20 -51.39
C ARG A 100 -20.05 -7.54 -52.37
N PRO A 101 -20.24 -7.35 -53.69
CA PRO A 101 -19.21 -7.61 -54.69
C PRO A 101 -18.12 -6.54 -54.68
N CYS A 102 -16.88 -6.92 -54.96
CA CYS A 102 -15.70 -6.05 -55.00
C CYS A 102 -14.80 -6.41 -56.20
N SER A 103 -13.88 -5.53 -56.58
CA SER A 103 -13.04 -5.72 -57.76
C SER A 103 -11.56 -5.51 -57.43
N ASP A 104 -10.75 -6.58 -57.42
CA ASP A 104 -9.28 -6.46 -57.25
C ASP A 104 -8.65 -5.62 -58.38
N SER A 105 -7.53 -4.91 -58.21
CA SER A 105 -6.34 -5.22 -57.42
C SER A 105 -5.53 -3.97 -57.04
N GLY A 106 -5.10 -3.86 -55.78
CA GLY A 106 -3.78 -3.28 -55.43
C GLY A 106 -3.55 -1.76 -55.52
N GLU A 107 -4.55 -0.94 -55.84
CA GLU A 107 -4.43 0.54 -55.74
C GLU A 107 -5.54 1.08 -54.82
N CYS A 108 -5.13 1.82 -53.79
CA CYS A 108 -6.03 2.43 -52.81
C CYS A 108 -6.92 3.47 -53.52
N ARG A 109 -8.15 3.07 -53.91
CA ARG A 109 -9.16 3.95 -54.52
C ARG A 109 -10.39 4.02 -53.63
N ASP A 110 -10.95 5.22 -53.50
CA ASP A 110 -11.97 5.58 -52.50
C ASP A 110 -13.38 4.98 -52.77
N ASP A 111 -13.56 4.14 -53.81
CA ASP A 111 -14.87 3.66 -54.29
C ASP A 111 -15.09 2.12 -54.20
N ASP A 112 -14.25 1.38 -53.45
CA ASP A 112 -14.48 -0.06 -53.22
C ASP A 112 -15.44 -0.27 -52.03
N PRO A 113 -16.47 -1.13 -52.13
CA PRO A 113 -17.54 -1.19 -51.15
C PRO A 113 -17.17 -1.88 -49.83
N CYS A 114 -16.04 -2.57 -49.71
CA CYS A 114 -15.70 -3.29 -48.47
C CYS A 114 -15.40 -2.33 -47.30
N THR A 115 -15.89 -2.66 -46.12
CA THR A 115 -15.63 -1.85 -44.91
C THR A 115 -14.23 -2.12 -44.35
N VAL A 116 -13.74 -1.30 -43.41
CA VAL A 116 -12.42 -1.45 -42.76
C VAL A 116 -12.18 -2.79 -42.06
N ALA A 117 -13.21 -3.62 -41.89
CA ALA A 117 -13.13 -4.95 -41.27
C ALA A 117 -13.32 -6.11 -42.28
N GLU A 118 -13.44 -5.81 -43.57
CA GLU A 118 -13.70 -6.77 -44.65
C GLU A 118 -12.59 -6.70 -45.72
N ARG A 119 -12.13 -7.84 -46.24
CA ARG A 119 -11.19 -7.93 -47.37
C ARG A 119 -11.93 -8.38 -48.62
N CYS A 120 -11.55 -7.90 -49.80
CA CYS A 120 -12.00 -8.49 -51.06
C CYS A 120 -11.33 -9.85 -51.27
N ASP A 121 -12.09 -10.94 -51.35
CA ASP A 121 -11.56 -12.24 -51.76
C ASP A 121 -11.34 -12.23 -53.28
N ALA A 122 -10.09 -12.30 -53.71
CA ALA A 122 -9.74 -12.15 -55.11
C ALA A 122 -10.23 -13.29 -56.03
N THR A 123 -10.61 -14.41 -55.43
CA THR A 123 -11.13 -15.60 -56.14
C THR A 123 -12.64 -15.54 -56.25
N LEU A 124 -13.32 -15.01 -55.23
CA LEU A 124 -14.77 -14.97 -55.13
C LEU A 124 -15.38 -13.60 -55.51
N ARG A 125 -14.56 -12.55 -55.64
CA ARG A 125 -14.95 -11.16 -55.95
C ARG A 125 -16.02 -10.59 -55.02
N VAL A 126 -15.92 -10.93 -53.74
CA VAL A 126 -16.86 -10.51 -52.69
C VAL A 126 -16.11 -10.19 -51.39
N CYS A 127 -16.67 -9.26 -50.60
CA CYS A 127 -16.10 -8.89 -49.30
C CYS A 127 -16.28 -10.02 -48.28
N VAL A 128 -15.18 -10.45 -47.66
CA VAL A 128 -15.13 -11.50 -46.61
C VAL A 128 -14.49 -10.94 -45.33
N PHE A 129 -14.96 -11.39 -44.16
CA PHE A 129 -14.38 -11.04 -42.85
C PHE A 129 -13.22 -11.98 -42.54
N ASP A 130 -12.09 -11.45 -42.07
CA ASP A 130 -10.92 -12.21 -41.62
C ASP A 130 -10.44 -11.64 -40.28
N GLU A 131 -10.32 -12.46 -39.23
CA GLU A 131 -9.79 -12.05 -37.92
C GLU A 131 -8.27 -12.28 -37.85
N LEU A 132 -7.49 -11.52 -38.63
CA LEU A 132 -6.05 -11.26 -38.44
C LEU A 132 -5.70 -9.90 -39.10
N PRO A 133 -4.70 -9.13 -38.62
CA PRO A 133 -4.45 -7.78 -39.10
C PRO A 133 -3.91 -7.78 -40.54
N VAL A 134 -4.61 -7.08 -41.43
CA VAL A 134 -4.19 -6.84 -42.81
C VAL A 134 -3.19 -5.69 -42.82
N GLU A 135 -2.03 -5.86 -43.46
CA GLU A 135 -1.26 -4.72 -43.94
C GLU A 135 -2.15 -3.89 -44.87
N THR A 136 -2.59 -2.72 -44.42
CA THR A 136 -3.29 -1.81 -45.33
C THR A 136 -2.29 -1.22 -46.32
N PRO A 137 -2.71 -0.76 -47.52
CA PRO A 137 -1.84 -0.07 -48.47
C PRO A 137 -1.16 1.19 -47.92
N CYS A 138 -1.54 1.63 -46.71
CA CYS A 138 -0.97 2.75 -45.98
C CYS A 138 -0.11 2.37 -44.74
N GLY A 139 0.20 1.07 -44.55
CA GLY A 139 1.07 0.53 -43.49
C GLY A 139 0.35 -0.32 -42.43
N ALA A 140 1.14 -0.90 -41.51
CA ALA A 140 0.64 -1.71 -40.40
C ALA A 140 -0.24 -0.91 -39.42
N GLN A 141 -1.18 -1.58 -38.76
CA GLN A 141 -2.01 -0.97 -37.72
C GLN A 141 -1.12 -0.40 -36.59
N GLY A 142 -1.37 0.86 -36.22
CA GLY A 142 -0.54 1.67 -35.32
C GLY A 142 -0.05 2.97 -35.95
N SER A 143 -0.03 3.05 -37.29
CA SER A 143 0.37 4.26 -38.02
C SER A 143 -0.75 5.30 -38.22
N GLY A 144 -2.02 4.93 -37.96
CA GLY A 144 -3.18 5.84 -37.94
C GLY A 144 -3.47 6.61 -39.25
N ARG A 145 -2.97 6.16 -40.40
CA ARG A 145 -3.21 6.78 -41.72
C ARG A 145 -4.40 6.16 -42.44
N SER A 146 -5.12 6.97 -43.20
CA SER A 146 -6.27 6.61 -44.03
C SER A 146 -6.06 7.09 -45.48
N CYS A 147 -6.54 6.35 -46.47
CA CYS A 147 -6.49 6.82 -47.85
C CYS A 147 -7.51 7.94 -48.07
N ARG A 148 -7.06 9.11 -48.54
CA ARG A 148 -7.92 10.23 -48.96
C ARG A 148 -7.36 10.85 -50.23
N GLY A 149 -8.12 10.81 -51.33
CA GLY A 149 -7.71 11.42 -52.60
C GLY A 149 -6.50 10.74 -53.24
N GLY A 150 -6.34 9.43 -53.03
CA GLY A 150 -5.24 8.63 -53.58
C GLY A 150 -3.89 8.77 -52.85
N ALA A 151 -3.86 9.34 -51.64
CA ALA A 151 -2.67 9.42 -50.80
C ALA A 151 -2.95 9.01 -49.35
N CYS A 152 -1.97 8.41 -48.68
CA CYS A 152 -2.06 8.01 -47.27
C CYS A 152 -1.92 9.22 -46.35
N GLN A 153 -3.00 9.62 -45.69
CA GLN A 153 -3.10 10.82 -44.86
C GLN A 153 -3.80 10.53 -43.53
N CYS A 154 -3.44 11.23 -42.44
CA CYS A 154 -4.13 11.03 -41.16
C CYS A 154 -5.64 11.41 -41.28
N PRO A 155 -6.55 10.62 -40.67
CA PRO A 155 -7.99 10.83 -40.78
C PRO A 155 -8.40 12.07 -39.99
N ALA A 156 -8.65 13.17 -40.72
CA ALA A 156 -9.19 14.43 -40.23
C ALA A 156 -8.27 15.28 -39.32
N ASP A 157 -8.63 16.56 -39.30
CA ASP A 157 -8.03 17.82 -38.82
C ASP A 157 -7.52 17.87 -37.35
N ARG A 158 -7.32 16.71 -36.71
CA ARG A 158 -6.88 16.58 -35.31
C ARG A 158 -5.61 15.74 -35.12
N ALA A 159 -5.19 14.95 -36.10
CA ALA A 159 -3.99 14.13 -36.02
C ALA A 159 -2.79 14.77 -36.74
N SER A 160 -1.68 14.96 -36.02
CA SER A 160 -0.40 15.42 -36.59
C SER A 160 0.42 14.21 -37.04
N GLN A 161 1.06 14.30 -38.20
CA GLN A 161 1.94 13.24 -38.70
C GLN A 161 3.26 13.27 -37.93
N CYS A 162 3.46 12.31 -37.03
CA CYS A 162 4.66 12.21 -36.20
C CYS A 162 5.44 10.96 -36.60
N ALA A 163 6.46 11.17 -37.43
CA ALA A 163 7.24 10.11 -38.06
C ALA A 163 6.34 9.12 -38.83
N ASP A 164 6.34 7.84 -38.46
CA ASP A 164 5.60 6.75 -39.09
C ASP A 164 4.16 6.60 -38.57
N ARG A 165 3.72 7.39 -37.57
CA ARG A 165 2.39 7.30 -36.96
C ARG A 165 1.60 8.62 -36.90
N CYS A 166 0.28 8.50 -36.94
CA CYS A 166 -0.65 9.59 -36.69
C CYS A 166 -0.99 9.61 -35.21
N VAL A 167 -0.79 10.77 -34.58
CA VAL A 167 -1.06 10.99 -33.16
C VAL A 167 -1.98 12.19 -33.01
N ASP A 168 -2.97 12.08 -32.14
CA ASP A 168 -3.82 13.22 -31.80
C ASP A 168 -3.04 14.13 -30.85
N SER A 169 -2.41 15.16 -31.42
CA SER A 169 -1.60 16.09 -30.63
C SER A 169 -2.43 16.88 -29.64
N ARG A 170 -3.77 16.75 -29.60
CA ARG A 170 -4.61 17.40 -28.59
C ARG A 170 -4.81 16.59 -27.31
N SER A 171 -4.58 15.29 -27.36
CA SER A 171 -4.89 14.36 -26.27
C SER A 171 -3.75 13.39 -25.95
N ASP A 172 -2.80 13.21 -26.87
CA ASP A 172 -1.64 12.36 -26.69
C ASP A 172 -0.57 13.08 -25.83
N SER A 173 -0.29 12.52 -24.64
CA SER A 173 0.67 13.06 -23.69
C SER A 173 2.13 12.89 -24.10
N GLU A 174 2.46 12.07 -25.10
CA GLU A 174 3.82 11.91 -25.64
C GLU A 174 4.07 12.81 -26.86
N HIS A 175 2.98 13.29 -27.48
CA HIS A 175 3.00 14.14 -28.68
C HIS A 175 2.12 15.39 -28.55
N CYS A 176 2.08 15.99 -27.37
CA CYS A 176 1.13 17.05 -27.03
C CYS A 176 1.47 18.39 -27.72
N GLY A 177 0.55 18.91 -28.53
CA GLY A 177 0.68 20.12 -29.34
C GLY A 177 1.54 19.97 -30.59
N ARG A 178 2.56 19.09 -30.54
CA ARG A 178 3.42 18.72 -31.68
C ARG A 178 4.10 17.37 -31.42
N CYS A 179 4.62 16.78 -32.48
CA CYS A 179 5.36 15.53 -32.44
C CYS A 179 6.57 15.57 -31.50
N GLY A 180 6.69 14.55 -30.62
CA GLY A 180 7.82 14.35 -29.73
C GLY A 180 7.83 15.29 -28.53
N ASN A 181 6.74 16.02 -28.29
CA ASN A 181 6.59 16.89 -27.14
C ASN A 181 5.85 16.15 -26.02
N ALA A 182 6.60 15.31 -25.30
CA ALA A 182 6.07 14.57 -24.17
C ALA A 182 5.85 15.47 -22.95
N CYS A 183 4.70 15.31 -22.30
CA CYS A 183 4.38 15.99 -21.07
C CYS A 183 5.20 15.41 -19.91
N ALA A 184 5.81 16.29 -19.11
CA ALA A 184 6.53 15.91 -17.90
C ALA A 184 5.62 15.19 -16.87
N ALA A 185 6.23 14.41 -15.96
CA ALA A 185 5.55 13.49 -15.05
C ALA A 185 4.32 14.11 -14.34
N GLY A 186 3.20 13.39 -14.36
CA GLY A 186 1.93 13.81 -13.75
C GLY A 186 1.04 14.74 -14.60
N ALA A 187 1.49 15.18 -15.78
CA ALA A 187 0.69 15.97 -16.72
C ALA A 187 0.05 15.12 -17.82
N TRP A 188 -1.14 15.54 -18.29
CA TRP A 188 -1.85 14.95 -19.44
C TRP A 188 -2.01 15.96 -20.56
N CYS A 189 -2.19 15.51 -21.80
CA CYS A 189 -2.45 16.45 -22.90
C CYS A 189 -3.94 16.81 -22.94
N ARG A 190 -4.25 18.12 -22.92
CA ARG A 190 -5.61 18.63 -23.04
C ARG A 190 -5.65 19.74 -24.07
N ASP A 191 -6.39 19.51 -25.16
CA ASP A 191 -6.53 20.43 -26.30
C ASP A 191 -5.20 20.93 -26.92
N GLY A 192 -4.13 20.13 -26.81
CA GLY A 192 -2.85 20.41 -27.45
C GLY A 192 -1.83 21.13 -26.59
N ALA A 193 -2.11 21.23 -25.30
CA ALA A 193 -1.17 21.69 -24.30
C ALA A 193 -1.09 20.69 -23.14
N CYS A 194 0.13 20.49 -22.61
CA CYS A 194 0.30 19.72 -21.39
C CYS A 194 -0.39 20.46 -20.25
N ALA A 195 -1.39 19.82 -19.69
CA ALA A 195 -2.20 20.32 -18.60
C ALA A 195 -1.96 19.46 -17.35
N CYS A 196 -2.17 20.06 -16.19
CA CYS A 196 -2.11 19.36 -14.92
C CYS A 196 -3.54 19.11 -14.38
N PRO A 197 -3.68 18.30 -13.33
CA PRO A 197 -4.90 18.26 -12.51
C PRO A 197 -5.25 19.67 -11.99
N ASP A 198 -6.53 19.90 -11.67
CA ASP A 198 -7.00 21.21 -11.24
C ASP A 198 -6.19 21.73 -10.04
N SER A 199 -5.79 23.00 -10.10
CA SER A 199 -4.94 23.76 -9.16
C SER A 199 -3.41 23.58 -9.24
N GLN A 200 -2.87 22.79 -10.18
CA GLN A 200 -1.41 22.68 -10.42
C GLN A 200 -0.99 23.31 -11.76
N VAL A 201 0.28 23.73 -11.85
CA VAL A 201 0.89 24.31 -13.07
C VAL A 201 1.90 23.33 -13.65
N HIS A 202 1.91 23.20 -14.97
CA HIS A 202 2.87 22.36 -15.69
C HIS A 202 4.25 23.04 -15.74
N CYS A 203 5.24 22.40 -15.15
CA CYS A 203 6.64 22.82 -15.20
C CYS A 203 7.41 21.96 -16.21
N PRO A 204 7.97 22.55 -17.29
CA PRO A 204 8.47 21.81 -18.46
C PRO A 204 9.50 20.70 -18.18
N THR A 205 10.27 20.80 -17.09
CA THR A 205 11.36 19.87 -16.77
C THR A 205 11.11 18.98 -15.55
N ILE A 206 10.03 19.22 -14.80
CA ILE A 206 9.84 18.62 -13.46
C ILE A 206 8.46 17.96 -13.31
N GLY A 207 7.46 18.40 -14.08
CA GLY A 207 6.10 17.84 -14.01
C GLY A 207 5.07 18.84 -13.48
N CYS A 208 3.96 18.32 -12.98
CA CYS A 208 2.92 19.15 -12.37
C CYS A 208 3.30 19.57 -10.96
N VAL A 209 3.29 20.88 -10.71
CA VAL A 209 3.65 21.45 -9.41
C VAL A 209 2.54 22.37 -8.95
N ASP A 210 2.15 22.27 -7.68
CA ASP A 210 1.28 23.27 -7.05
C ASP A 210 2.09 24.53 -6.74
N THR A 211 2.17 25.42 -7.73
CA THR A 211 2.89 26.68 -7.61
C THR A 211 2.28 27.61 -6.56
N ARG A 212 1.14 27.27 -5.94
CA ARG A 212 0.55 28.05 -4.85
C ARG A 212 1.21 27.81 -3.50
N VAL A 213 1.84 26.65 -3.31
CA VAL A 213 2.40 26.23 -2.01
C VAL A 213 3.81 25.68 -2.09
N ASP A 214 4.29 25.36 -3.30
CA ASP A 214 5.63 24.83 -3.50
C ASP A 214 6.69 25.93 -3.40
N ASN A 215 7.60 25.80 -2.42
CA ASN A 215 8.67 26.75 -2.15
C ASN A 215 9.76 26.81 -3.24
N ALA A 216 9.90 25.77 -4.06
CA ALA A 216 10.86 25.70 -5.15
C ALA A 216 10.27 26.21 -6.49
N HIS A 217 8.94 26.28 -6.59
CA HIS A 217 8.21 26.66 -7.82
C HIS A 217 7.11 27.69 -7.54
N CYS A 218 7.36 28.67 -6.70
CA CYS A 218 6.32 29.54 -6.18
C CYS A 218 5.84 30.61 -7.17
N GLY A 219 4.57 30.53 -7.57
CA GLY A 219 3.93 31.45 -8.51
C GLY A 219 4.24 31.18 -9.98
N ALA A 220 5.42 30.65 -10.25
CA ALA A 220 5.80 30.13 -11.55
C ALA A 220 6.89 29.07 -11.37
N CYS A 221 7.01 28.22 -12.38
CA CYS A 221 8.00 27.15 -12.42
C CYS A 221 9.43 27.68 -12.26
N GLY A 222 10.13 27.18 -11.24
CA GLY A 222 11.54 27.47 -10.99
C GLY A 222 11.78 28.75 -10.19
N VAL A 223 10.71 29.39 -9.70
CA VAL A 223 10.80 30.53 -8.79
C VAL A 223 10.94 30.00 -7.36
N THR A 224 12.18 29.81 -6.92
CA THR A 224 12.47 29.38 -5.56
C THR A 224 12.41 30.57 -4.60
N CYS A 225 11.70 30.39 -3.48
CA CYS A 225 11.64 31.38 -2.43
C CYS A 225 12.96 31.50 -1.68
N ALA A 226 13.39 32.74 -1.42
CA ALA A 226 14.60 33.02 -0.66
C ALA A 226 14.48 32.47 0.78
N ALA A 227 15.62 32.09 1.38
CA ALA A 227 15.67 31.55 2.74
C ALA A 227 14.91 32.45 3.74
N GLY A 228 13.96 31.87 4.47
CA GLY A 228 13.06 32.58 5.40
C GLY A 228 11.72 33.04 4.82
N SER A 229 11.46 32.81 3.54
CA SER A 229 10.14 33.03 2.91
C SER A 229 9.46 31.72 2.52
N GLN A 230 8.13 31.71 2.50
CA GLN A 230 7.30 30.57 2.13
C GLN A 230 6.43 30.92 0.93
N CYS A 231 6.11 29.90 0.15
CA CYS A 231 5.17 30.02 -0.93
C CYS A 231 3.74 30.03 -0.40
N ILE A 232 3.06 31.15 -0.57
CA ILE A 232 1.68 31.33 -0.13
C ILE A 232 0.89 31.91 -1.29
N GLU A 233 -0.03 31.12 -1.84
CA GLU A 233 -0.86 31.44 -3.01
C GLU A 233 -0.05 31.87 -4.25
N GLY A 234 1.15 31.32 -4.41
CA GLY A 234 1.97 31.55 -5.59
C GLY A 234 2.80 32.81 -5.55
N ARG A 235 3.17 33.24 -4.34
CA ARG A 235 4.14 34.31 -4.14
C ARG A 235 5.07 33.94 -2.99
N CYS A 236 6.36 34.20 -3.19
CA CYS A 236 7.33 34.08 -2.12
C CYS A 236 7.13 35.21 -1.13
N LEU A 237 6.60 34.85 0.03
CA LEU A 237 6.18 35.80 1.04
C LEU A 237 6.81 35.41 2.37
N THR A 238 7.35 36.39 3.07
CA THR A 238 7.77 36.21 4.47
C THR A 238 6.54 35.96 5.34
N PRO A 239 6.55 34.94 6.22
CA PRO A 239 5.44 34.71 7.16
C PRO A 239 5.13 35.99 7.94
N CYS A 240 3.85 36.32 8.11
CA CYS A 240 3.46 37.53 8.83
C CYS A 240 3.82 37.39 10.33
N PRO A 241 4.30 38.46 11.00
CA PRO A 241 4.58 38.45 12.44
C PRO A 241 3.33 38.09 13.26
N ALA A 242 3.52 37.50 14.44
CA ALA A 242 2.44 37.13 15.35
C ALA A 242 1.51 38.34 15.63
N GLY A 243 0.19 38.13 15.50
CA GLY A 243 -0.83 39.18 15.64
C GLY A 243 -1.21 39.92 14.35
N THR A 244 -0.72 39.45 13.19
CA THR A 244 -1.11 39.94 11.86
C THR A 244 -1.41 38.77 10.93
N HIS A 245 -2.30 38.99 9.97
CA HIS A 245 -2.60 38.03 8.91
C HIS A 245 -2.52 38.70 7.54
N ARG A 246 -2.32 37.88 6.50
CA ARG A 246 -2.09 38.37 5.15
C ARG A 246 -3.40 38.69 4.46
N CYS A 247 -3.58 39.96 4.10
CA CYS A 247 -4.67 40.42 3.24
C CYS A 247 -4.10 40.87 1.90
N ALA A 248 -4.35 40.07 0.87
CA ALA A 248 -3.70 40.20 -0.43
C ALA A 248 -2.16 40.18 -0.29
N THR A 249 -1.50 41.34 -0.36
CA THR A 249 -0.03 41.45 -0.34
C THR A 249 0.56 42.00 0.97
N ALA A 250 -0.28 42.56 1.84
CA ALA A 250 0.15 43.20 3.07
C ALA A 250 -0.23 42.35 4.30
N CYS A 251 0.68 42.30 5.28
CA CYS A 251 0.34 41.80 6.61
C CYS A 251 -0.46 42.91 7.32
N LEU A 252 -1.75 42.69 7.52
CA LEU A 252 -2.64 43.62 8.19
C LEU A 252 -2.98 43.10 9.58
N GLN A 253 -3.22 44.01 10.51
CA GLN A 253 -3.60 43.63 11.87
C GLN A 253 -5.02 43.07 11.87
N ASP A 254 -5.20 41.96 12.57
CA ASP A 254 -6.47 41.22 12.67
C ASP A 254 -7.60 42.05 13.31
N ASN A 255 -7.24 43.13 14.02
CA ASN A 255 -8.15 44.05 14.68
C ASN A 255 -8.45 45.34 13.87
N SER A 256 -8.07 45.40 12.59
CA SER A 256 -8.30 46.57 11.74
C SER A 256 -9.75 46.62 11.22
N PRO A 257 -10.48 47.75 11.37
CA PRO A 257 -11.82 47.91 10.80
C PRO A 257 -11.86 47.85 9.27
N ALA A 258 -10.73 48.08 8.60
CA ALA A 258 -10.61 47.99 7.15
C ALA A 258 -10.36 46.56 6.64
N SER A 259 -9.97 45.63 7.53
CA SER A 259 -9.57 44.25 7.17
C SER A 259 -9.72 43.33 8.38
N CYS A 260 -10.95 43.21 8.88
CA CYS A 260 -11.25 42.63 10.19
C CYS A 260 -11.23 41.09 10.15
N GLY A 261 -10.39 40.50 11.02
CA GLY A 261 -10.20 39.05 11.14
C GLY A 261 -9.59 38.39 9.90
N THR A 262 -9.28 37.09 10.00
CA THR A 262 -8.49 36.32 9.01
C THR A 262 -9.09 36.21 7.60
N ARG A 263 -10.31 36.73 7.38
CA ARG A 263 -11.00 36.80 6.08
C ARG A 263 -10.93 38.17 5.41
N CYS A 264 -10.22 39.14 5.99
CA CYS A 264 -9.97 40.46 5.39
C CYS A 264 -11.21 41.27 5.00
N GLN A 265 -12.34 41.13 5.72
CA GLN A 265 -13.56 41.88 5.38
C GLN A 265 -13.59 43.25 6.07
N PRO A 266 -13.91 44.34 5.34
CA PRO A 266 -14.08 45.66 5.93
C PRO A 266 -15.41 45.75 6.71
N CYS A 267 -15.37 46.38 7.87
CA CYS A 267 -16.56 46.66 8.66
C CYS A 267 -17.34 47.84 8.04
N VAL A 268 -18.63 47.66 7.76
CA VAL A 268 -19.50 48.72 7.22
C VAL A 268 -20.27 49.38 8.37
N ALA A 269 -20.20 50.71 8.45
CA ALA A 269 -20.96 51.52 9.42
C ALA A 269 -21.99 52.41 8.71
N PRO A 270 -23.13 52.73 9.36
CA PRO A 270 -24.14 53.65 8.83
C PRO A 270 -23.56 55.07 8.64
N ALA A 271 -24.20 55.87 7.77
CA ALA A 271 -23.70 57.19 7.39
C ALA A 271 -23.45 58.10 8.60
N GLY A 272 -22.21 58.59 8.71
CA GLY A 272 -21.76 59.45 9.82
C GLY A 272 -21.13 58.70 10.99
N ALA A 273 -21.24 57.38 11.10
CA ALA A 273 -20.59 56.56 12.13
C ALA A 273 -19.19 56.05 11.70
N THR A 274 -18.35 55.69 12.67
CA THR A 274 -17.02 55.11 12.46
C THR A 274 -17.03 53.62 12.77
N ALA A 275 -16.58 52.77 11.84
CA ALA A 275 -16.53 51.32 12.01
C ALA A 275 -15.39 50.86 12.93
N ARG A 276 -15.57 49.74 13.65
CA ARG A 276 -14.60 49.14 14.57
C ARG A 276 -14.54 47.62 14.42
N CYS A 277 -13.36 47.03 14.59
CA CYS A 277 -13.14 45.59 14.62
C CYS A 277 -12.59 45.17 16.00
N THR A 278 -13.06 44.04 16.54
CA THR A 278 -12.65 43.54 17.86
C THR A 278 -12.39 42.04 17.81
N LEU A 279 -11.32 41.57 18.45
CA LEU A 279 -10.92 40.16 18.48
C LEU A 279 -11.31 39.52 19.82
N MET A 280 -11.97 38.37 19.77
CA MET A 280 -12.16 37.48 20.91
C MET A 280 -11.69 36.07 20.52
N GLY A 281 -10.51 35.68 20.99
CA GLY A 281 -9.86 34.43 20.57
C GLY A 281 -9.49 34.47 19.07
N ALA A 282 -9.81 33.41 18.32
CA ALA A 282 -9.59 33.33 16.87
C ALA A 282 -10.73 33.95 16.02
N THR A 283 -11.75 34.54 16.67
CA THR A 283 -12.92 35.14 16.01
C THR A 283 -12.91 36.66 16.09
N ALA A 284 -13.08 37.33 14.94
CA ALA A 284 -13.18 38.79 14.84
C ALA A 284 -14.63 39.22 14.57
N THR A 285 -15.08 40.31 15.23
CA THR A 285 -16.44 40.85 15.10
C THR A 285 -16.41 42.36 14.82
N CYS A 286 -17.21 42.81 13.85
CA CYS A 286 -17.39 44.22 13.47
C CYS A 286 -18.46 44.93 14.32
N ASP A 287 -18.21 46.20 14.66
CA ASP A 287 -19.13 47.13 15.36
C ASP A 287 -18.95 48.58 14.85
N PHE A 288 -19.68 49.57 15.40
CA PHE A 288 -19.52 50.98 15.05
C PHE A 288 -19.70 51.96 16.23
N THR A 289 -19.13 53.15 16.10
CA THR A 289 -19.25 54.28 17.05
C THR A 289 -19.82 55.53 16.37
N CYS A 290 -20.78 56.19 17.01
CA CYS A 290 -21.37 57.44 16.53
C CYS A 290 -20.45 58.66 16.79
N PRO A 291 -20.51 59.69 15.93
CA PRO A 291 -19.68 60.90 16.05
C PRO A 291 -20.12 61.78 17.22
N ALA A 292 -19.20 62.62 17.69
CA ALA A 292 -19.44 63.55 18.79
C ALA A 292 -20.68 64.44 18.54
N GLY A 293 -21.53 64.60 19.55
CA GLY A 293 -22.81 65.30 19.44
C GLY A 293 -24.00 64.40 19.07
N THR A 294 -23.76 63.12 18.80
CA THR A 294 -24.82 62.11 18.59
C THR A 294 -24.57 60.85 19.43
N HIS A 295 -25.60 60.03 19.62
CA HIS A 295 -25.52 58.74 20.31
C HIS A 295 -26.15 57.64 19.45
N ARG A 296 -25.84 56.38 19.80
CA ARG A 296 -26.34 55.20 19.09
C ARG A 296 -27.82 55.00 19.43
N CYS A 297 -28.68 55.05 18.43
CA CYS A 297 -30.12 54.79 18.52
C CYS A 297 -30.40 53.64 17.55
N ALA A 298 -30.37 52.40 18.08
CA ALA A 298 -30.41 51.17 17.29
C ALA A 298 -29.32 51.11 16.18
N ASP A 299 -29.73 51.07 14.91
CA ASP A 299 -28.88 50.98 13.71
C ASP A 299 -28.49 52.34 13.12
N ARG A 300 -28.77 53.46 13.82
CA ARG A 300 -28.43 54.84 13.40
C ARG A 300 -27.88 55.71 14.53
N CYS A 301 -27.41 56.91 14.20
CA CYS A 301 -27.00 57.94 15.17
C CYS A 301 -28.06 59.05 15.31
N ALA A 302 -28.37 59.46 16.54
CA ALA A 302 -29.36 60.51 16.85
C ALA A 302 -28.74 61.67 17.67
N PRO A 303 -29.22 62.93 17.54
CA PRO A 303 -28.67 64.07 18.28
C PRO A 303 -28.76 63.91 19.79
N ASN A 304 -27.76 64.46 20.49
CA ASN A 304 -27.58 64.28 21.93
C ASN A 304 -28.49 65.13 22.83
N ASP A 305 -29.23 66.09 22.28
CA ASP A 305 -30.06 67.05 23.01
C ASP A 305 -31.57 66.92 22.73
N ALA A 306 -31.96 65.94 21.91
CA ALA A 306 -33.34 65.72 21.51
C ALA A 306 -34.15 65.01 22.60
N VAL A 307 -34.93 65.77 23.39
CA VAL A 307 -35.79 65.26 24.49
C VAL A 307 -36.83 64.24 24.03
N ALA A 308 -37.23 64.25 22.75
CA ALA A 308 -38.22 63.33 22.19
C ALA A 308 -37.66 61.94 21.82
N SER A 309 -36.34 61.80 21.73
CA SER A 309 -35.67 60.59 21.26
C SER A 309 -34.33 60.43 22.00
N CYS A 310 -34.42 60.44 23.33
CA CYS A 310 -33.28 60.43 24.24
C CYS A 310 -33.02 58.99 24.75
N GLY A 311 -31.78 58.52 24.65
CA GLY A 311 -31.35 57.19 25.11
C GLY A 311 -31.35 56.11 24.02
N ASP A 312 -30.71 54.97 24.30
CA ASP A 312 -30.43 53.89 23.34
C ASP A 312 -31.69 53.22 22.74
N ARG A 313 -32.88 53.47 23.33
CA ARG A 313 -34.21 53.01 22.87
C ARG A 313 -35.08 54.10 22.24
N CYS A 314 -34.60 55.35 22.19
CA CYS A 314 -35.20 56.48 21.47
C CYS A 314 -36.64 56.85 21.92
N GLN A 315 -36.82 57.21 23.20
CA GLN A 315 -38.11 57.58 23.84
C GLN A 315 -38.04 58.96 24.55
N PRO A 316 -39.18 59.60 24.90
CA PRO A 316 -39.21 60.87 25.64
C PRO A 316 -38.94 60.76 27.15
N CYS A 317 -38.37 61.80 27.78
CA CYS A 317 -37.98 61.81 29.20
C CYS A 317 -39.13 62.09 30.20
N PRO A 318 -39.19 61.41 31.37
CA PRO A 318 -40.20 61.65 32.43
C PRO A 318 -39.85 62.82 33.38
N THR A 319 -40.87 63.50 33.96
CA THR A 319 -40.72 64.68 34.83
C THR A 319 -41.11 64.43 36.31
N PRO A 320 -40.17 64.51 37.29
CA PRO A 320 -40.47 64.23 38.70
C PRO A 320 -40.78 65.47 39.56
N ALA A 321 -41.43 65.25 40.72
CA ALA A 321 -41.69 66.29 41.72
C ALA A 321 -40.38 66.75 42.42
N ASN A 322 -40.22 68.06 42.61
CA ASN A 322 -39.01 68.72 43.15
C ASN A 322 -37.75 68.63 42.26
N GLY A 323 -37.93 68.45 40.93
CA GLY A 323 -36.85 68.53 39.95
C GLY A 323 -37.30 68.98 38.55
N ALA A 324 -36.33 69.20 37.65
CA ALA A 324 -36.52 69.58 36.23
C ALA A 324 -35.75 68.64 35.29
N VAL A 325 -36.18 68.45 34.03
CA VAL A 325 -35.60 67.47 33.08
C VAL A 325 -35.08 68.09 31.77
N ALA A 326 -33.95 67.59 31.27
CA ALA A 326 -33.36 67.91 29.96
C ALA A 326 -32.73 66.65 29.31
N CYS A 327 -32.58 66.60 27.99
CA CYS A 327 -31.78 65.57 27.33
C CYS A 327 -30.38 66.15 27.08
N ALA A 328 -29.35 65.53 27.65
CA ALA A 328 -27.97 65.95 27.48
C ALA A 328 -27.10 64.73 27.18
N ALA A 329 -26.34 64.77 26.09
CA ALA A 329 -25.49 63.66 25.64
C ALA A 329 -26.26 62.34 25.41
N GLY A 330 -27.52 62.39 24.99
CA GLY A 330 -28.34 61.21 24.72
C GLY A 330 -28.88 60.54 25.98
N ARG A 331 -28.88 61.21 27.15
CA ARG A 331 -29.50 60.72 28.39
C ARG A 331 -30.43 61.77 28.99
N CYS A 332 -31.52 61.30 29.59
CA CYS A 332 -32.41 62.15 30.38
C CYS A 332 -31.70 62.56 31.67
N VAL A 333 -31.57 63.87 31.89
CA VAL A 333 -30.93 64.46 33.06
C VAL A 333 -31.98 65.15 33.90
N ILE A 334 -32.10 64.75 35.16
CA ILE A 334 -32.98 65.34 36.17
C ILE A 334 -32.14 66.17 37.14
N THR A 335 -32.55 67.40 37.43
CA THR A 335 -31.89 68.28 38.41
C THR A 335 -32.77 68.45 39.64
N CYS A 336 -32.25 68.07 40.82
CA CYS A 336 -32.94 68.17 42.11
C CYS A 336 -32.72 69.52 42.80
N ALA A 337 -33.70 69.96 43.59
CA ALA A 337 -33.58 71.16 44.44
C ALA A 337 -32.55 71.00 45.56
N THR A 338 -32.00 72.12 46.06
CA THR A 338 -30.96 72.16 47.10
C THR A 338 -31.37 71.44 48.39
N GLY A 339 -30.45 70.66 48.98
CA GLY A 339 -30.69 69.83 50.16
C GLY A 339 -31.09 68.38 49.85
N PHE A 340 -31.29 68.05 48.56
CA PHE A 340 -31.62 66.72 48.07
C PHE A 340 -30.65 66.31 46.95
N HIS A 341 -30.34 65.02 46.86
CA HIS A 341 -29.62 64.41 45.74
C HIS A 341 -30.56 63.52 44.94
N LEU A 342 -30.18 63.26 43.69
CA LEU A 342 -30.96 62.46 42.78
C LEU A 342 -30.76 60.97 43.10
N CYS A 343 -31.87 60.28 43.33
CA CYS A 343 -31.97 58.85 43.60
C CYS A 343 -32.90 58.19 42.59
N GLY A 344 -32.31 57.67 41.51
CA GLY A 344 -33.08 57.22 40.35
C GLY A 344 -33.82 58.40 39.72
N GLU A 345 -35.15 58.32 39.65
CA GLU A 345 -36.00 59.39 39.11
C GLU A 345 -36.59 60.31 40.20
N ARG A 346 -36.09 60.24 41.44
CA ARG A 346 -36.65 60.96 42.61
C ARG A 346 -35.56 61.72 43.35
N CYS A 347 -35.89 62.83 44.00
CA CYS A 347 -34.94 63.62 44.80
C CYS A 347 -35.07 63.31 46.30
N LEU A 348 -34.00 62.85 46.98
CA LEU A 348 -33.97 62.40 48.41
C LEU A 348 -32.85 63.08 49.24
N ALA A 349 -32.90 63.03 50.58
CA ALA A 349 -31.99 63.79 51.48
C ALA A 349 -30.56 63.19 51.59
N ASN A 350 -29.56 64.03 51.90
CA ASN A 350 -28.11 63.74 51.69
C ASN A 350 -27.36 62.97 52.79
N ASP A 351 -27.94 62.68 53.97
CA ASP A 351 -27.22 62.19 55.16
C ASP A 351 -27.67 60.81 55.68
N ALA A 352 -28.45 60.06 54.91
CA ALA A 352 -28.99 58.76 55.31
C ALA A 352 -28.08 57.58 54.89
N VAL A 353 -27.55 56.79 55.86
CA VAL A 353 -26.68 55.61 55.62
C VAL A 353 -27.37 54.50 54.82
N ALA A 354 -28.70 54.40 54.92
CA ALA A 354 -29.52 53.42 54.18
C ALA A 354 -29.74 53.79 52.70
N SER A 355 -29.40 55.01 52.31
CA SER A 355 -29.57 55.55 50.96
C SER A 355 -28.46 56.57 50.68
N CYS A 356 -27.21 56.16 50.90
CA CYS A 356 -26.06 57.04 50.90
C CYS A 356 -25.46 57.16 49.50
N GLY A 357 -25.32 58.40 49.02
CA GLY A 357 -24.66 58.71 47.76
C GLY A 357 -25.53 58.50 46.53
N ASP A 358 -24.96 58.80 45.37
CA ASP A 358 -25.69 59.00 44.10
C ASP A 358 -26.46 57.75 43.57
N ARG A 359 -26.31 56.59 44.21
CA ARG A 359 -27.03 55.34 43.88
C ARG A 359 -28.08 54.94 44.91
N CYS A 360 -28.10 55.59 46.07
CA CYS A 360 -29.14 55.46 47.08
C CYS A 360 -29.29 54.03 47.60
N GLU A 361 -28.15 53.37 47.73
CA GLU A 361 -28.00 52.04 48.29
C GLU A 361 -27.45 52.14 49.73
N PRO A 362 -27.73 51.16 50.60
CA PRO A 362 -27.07 51.07 51.89
C PRO A 362 -25.57 50.81 51.69
N CYS A 363 -24.72 51.49 52.46
CA CYS A 363 -23.27 51.25 52.40
C CYS A 363 -22.93 49.78 52.75
N ALA A 364 -22.17 49.12 51.87
CA ALA A 364 -21.80 47.72 52.02
C ALA A 364 -20.94 47.48 53.28
N THR A 365 -21.22 46.41 54.03
CA THR A 365 -20.44 45.99 55.19
C THR A 365 -19.27 45.08 54.74
N PRO A 366 -18.01 45.54 54.76
CA PRO A 366 -16.88 44.69 54.39
C PRO A 366 -16.59 43.63 55.46
N ALA A 367 -16.13 42.44 55.05
CA ALA A 367 -15.60 41.46 55.98
C ALA A 367 -14.40 42.08 56.74
N ASN A 368 -14.42 41.99 58.08
CA ASN A 368 -13.44 42.60 58.97
C ASN A 368 -13.41 44.16 58.96
N GLY A 369 -14.51 44.86 58.65
CA GLY A 369 -14.64 46.33 58.81
C GLY A 369 -16.09 46.85 58.96
N ALA A 370 -16.27 48.16 59.15
CA ALA A 370 -17.59 48.81 59.33
C ALA A 370 -17.80 50.05 58.42
N PRO A 371 -19.01 50.29 57.86
CA PRO A 371 -19.28 51.40 56.95
C PRO A 371 -19.87 52.66 57.59
N THR A 372 -19.58 53.84 57.03
CA THR A 372 -20.16 55.16 57.38
C THR A 372 -20.52 55.99 56.15
N CYS A 373 -21.53 56.88 56.24
CA CYS A 373 -21.94 57.79 55.16
C CYS A 373 -21.64 59.26 55.52
N THR A 374 -20.71 59.89 54.80
CA THR A 374 -20.35 61.30 55.01
C THR A 374 -20.45 62.05 53.69
N ALA A 375 -21.29 63.09 53.63
CA ALA A 375 -21.50 63.91 52.42
C ALA A 375 -21.79 63.09 51.14
N GLY A 376 -22.62 62.04 51.26
CA GLY A 376 -23.01 61.19 50.12
C GLY A 376 -21.93 60.20 49.66
N ARG A 377 -20.91 59.89 50.46
CA ARG A 377 -19.94 58.83 50.15
C ARG A 377 -19.87 57.79 51.26
N CYS A 378 -19.87 56.52 50.86
CA CYS A 378 -19.62 55.39 51.75
C CYS A 378 -18.12 55.23 52.02
N GLU A 379 -17.74 55.23 53.29
CA GLU A 379 -16.35 55.02 53.76
C GLU A 379 -16.28 53.78 54.66
N ILE A 380 -15.09 53.17 54.77
CA ILE A 380 -14.87 51.95 55.58
C ILE A 380 -13.75 52.15 56.61
N THR A 381 -13.91 51.52 57.79
CA THR A 381 -12.84 51.40 58.80
C THR A 381 -12.52 49.92 59.02
N CYS A 382 -11.26 49.52 58.84
CA CYS A 382 -10.81 48.13 59.02
C CYS A 382 -10.55 47.79 60.49
N THR A 383 -10.86 46.55 60.87
CA THR A 383 -10.60 46.00 62.21
C THR A 383 -9.09 45.80 62.42
N ALA A 384 -8.61 45.98 63.65
CA ALA A 384 -7.18 45.87 63.98
C ALA A 384 -6.57 44.53 63.53
N GLY A 385 -5.45 44.59 62.81
CA GLY A 385 -4.80 43.43 62.17
C GLY A 385 -5.03 43.33 60.66
N TYR A 386 -5.96 44.10 60.09
CA TYR A 386 -6.22 44.19 58.65
C TYR A 386 -5.98 45.61 58.15
N MET A 387 -5.44 45.73 56.93
CA MET A 387 -5.16 47.02 56.29
C MET A 387 -6.07 47.28 55.10
N ARG A 388 -6.30 48.56 54.81
CA ARG A 388 -7.18 48.98 53.72
C ARG A 388 -6.48 48.78 52.38
N CYS A 389 -7.00 47.84 51.59
CA CYS A 389 -6.62 47.59 50.20
C CYS A 389 -7.80 47.98 49.29
N GLY A 390 -7.88 49.27 48.94
CA GLY A 390 -9.04 49.83 48.25
C GLY A 390 -10.29 49.80 49.13
N ASP A 391 -11.34 49.12 48.68
CA ASP A 391 -12.63 48.99 49.40
C ASP A 391 -12.74 47.67 50.20
N ALA A 392 -11.62 46.98 50.41
CA ALA A 392 -11.53 45.75 51.19
C ALA A 392 -10.45 45.83 52.28
N CYS A 393 -10.61 45.04 53.33
CA CYS A 393 -9.62 44.88 54.40
C CYS A 393 -8.84 43.56 54.17
N SER A 394 -7.53 43.64 53.94
CA SER A 394 -6.64 42.48 53.68
C SER A 394 -5.59 42.33 54.78
N ASP A 395 -5.15 41.09 55.04
CA ASP A 395 -4.11 40.77 56.04
C ASP A 395 -2.67 40.91 55.50
N GLY A 396 -2.50 41.25 54.22
CA GLY A 396 -1.19 41.47 53.58
C GLY A 396 -0.38 40.20 53.29
N THR A 397 -0.90 39.02 53.62
CA THR A 397 -0.25 37.71 53.39
C THR A 397 -0.88 36.90 52.25
N SER A 398 -2.01 37.38 51.71
CA SER A 398 -2.70 36.75 50.61
C SER A 398 -2.12 37.13 49.23
N PRO A 399 -2.02 36.20 48.26
CA PRO A 399 -1.67 36.50 46.86
C PRO A 399 -2.60 37.51 46.19
N LEU A 400 -3.80 37.73 46.73
CA LEU A 400 -4.79 38.69 46.21
C LEU A 400 -4.53 40.14 46.64
N GLY A 401 -3.65 40.37 47.61
CA GLY A 401 -3.28 41.69 48.13
C GLY A 401 -2.02 41.60 48.96
N CYS A 402 -0.90 41.29 48.29
CA CYS A 402 0.37 40.97 48.91
C CYS A 402 1.13 42.23 49.31
N GLY A 403 1.51 42.30 50.59
CA GLY A 403 2.30 43.39 51.13
C GLY A 403 1.56 44.73 51.26
N PRO A 404 2.27 45.78 51.71
CA PRO A 404 1.68 47.07 52.06
C PRO A 404 1.14 47.85 50.85
N SER A 405 1.58 47.49 49.64
CA SER A 405 1.10 48.08 48.38
C SER A 405 -0.11 47.35 47.80
N CYS A 406 -0.61 46.29 48.46
CA CYS A 406 -1.75 45.50 48.02
C CYS A 406 -1.59 44.94 46.60
N THR A 407 -0.38 44.49 46.25
CA THR A 407 -0.06 43.99 44.91
C THR A 407 -0.71 42.63 44.71
N ARG A 408 -1.54 42.49 43.67
CA ARG A 408 -2.07 41.18 43.27
C ARG A 408 -0.99 40.40 42.53
N CYS A 409 -0.64 39.22 43.02
CA CYS A 409 0.37 38.38 42.40
C CYS A 409 -0.14 37.75 41.10
N ARG A 410 0.69 37.74 40.06
CA ARG A 410 0.40 37.07 38.78
C ARG A 410 0.33 35.56 38.99
N VAL A 411 -0.68 34.91 38.42
CA VAL A 411 -0.79 33.44 38.39
C VAL A 411 -0.13 32.94 37.09
N PRO A 412 0.96 32.15 37.17
CA PRO A 412 1.61 31.60 35.98
C PRO A 412 0.80 30.45 35.37
N ALA A 413 1.04 30.17 34.08
CA ALA A 413 0.50 28.95 33.46
C ALA A 413 1.22 27.72 34.06
N ASN A 414 0.47 26.66 34.43
CA ASN A 414 0.99 25.45 35.10
C ASN A 414 1.67 25.70 36.47
N GLY A 415 1.17 26.66 37.24
CA GLY A 415 1.58 26.88 38.62
C GLY A 415 0.61 27.77 39.40
N ARG A 416 0.95 28.05 40.66
CA ARG A 416 0.17 28.91 41.57
C ARG A 416 0.98 30.08 42.11
N ALA A 417 0.31 31.21 42.36
CA ALA A 417 0.91 32.39 42.97
C ALA A 417 0.99 32.26 44.50
N THR A 418 2.06 32.79 45.11
CA THR A 418 2.28 32.82 46.57
C THR A 418 2.66 34.23 47.03
N CYS A 419 2.35 34.58 48.28
CA CYS A 419 2.81 35.81 48.91
C CYS A 419 3.58 35.46 50.18
N VAL A 420 4.88 35.70 50.19
CA VAL A 420 5.75 35.41 51.34
C VAL A 420 6.54 36.66 51.67
N ALA A 421 6.50 37.10 52.93
CA ALA A 421 7.15 38.32 53.39
C ALA A 421 6.84 39.54 52.51
N ALA A 422 5.56 39.77 52.20
CA ALA A 422 5.09 40.89 51.39
C ALA A 422 5.64 40.93 49.94
N THR A 423 6.19 39.82 49.43
CA THR A 423 6.70 39.70 48.05
C THR A 423 5.97 38.59 47.30
N CYS A 424 5.58 38.89 46.05
CA CYS A 424 4.95 37.90 45.17
C CYS A 424 5.98 36.86 44.71
N GLY A 425 5.58 35.59 44.79
CA GLY A 425 6.32 34.44 44.28
C GLY A 425 5.38 33.47 43.57
N LEU A 426 5.93 32.35 43.12
CA LEU A 426 5.19 31.28 42.48
C LEU A 426 5.68 29.90 42.89
N VAL A 427 4.82 28.91 42.77
CA VAL A 427 5.14 27.48 42.91
C VAL A 427 4.59 26.76 41.69
N CYS A 428 5.45 26.02 40.98
CA CYS A 428 5.06 25.25 39.80
C CYS A 428 4.35 23.95 40.17
N ASP A 429 3.47 23.49 39.28
CA ASP A 429 2.74 22.23 39.42
C ASP A 429 3.67 21.01 39.21
N ALA A 430 3.17 19.79 39.43
CA ALA A 430 3.97 18.59 39.18
C ALA A 430 4.30 18.43 37.67
N ASN A 431 5.51 17.96 37.37
CA ASN A 431 6.08 17.84 36.01
C ASN A 431 6.31 19.19 35.30
N THR A 432 6.43 20.28 36.07
CA THR A 432 6.86 21.59 35.56
C THR A 432 7.94 22.20 36.44
N HIS A 433 8.84 22.96 35.83
CA HIS A 433 9.90 23.69 36.53
C HIS A 433 9.74 25.19 36.37
N ARG A 434 10.39 25.92 37.29
CA ARG A 434 10.37 27.38 37.27
C ARG A 434 11.17 27.91 36.08
N CYS A 435 10.53 28.80 35.33
CA CYS A 435 11.01 29.37 34.10
C CYS A 435 10.91 30.89 34.16
N GLY A 436 11.89 31.53 34.83
CA GLY A 436 11.78 32.95 35.19
C GLY A 436 10.57 33.21 36.08
N ASP A 437 9.59 33.94 35.54
CA ASP A 437 8.32 34.29 36.20
C ASP A 437 7.13 33.41 35.74
N ASP A 438 7.37 32.31 35.02
CA ASP A 438 6.38 31.33 34.58
C ASP A 438 6.81 29.88 34.91
N CYS A 439 5.98 28.89 34.58
CA CYS A 439 6.27 27.46 34.74
C CYS A 439 6.23 26.74 33.39
N ALA A 440 7.30 26.00 33.07
CA ALA A 440 7.46 25.25 31.83
C ALA A 440 7.39 23.73 32.07
N ARG A 441 6.88 22.95 31.11
CA ARG A 441 6.83 21.49 31.23
C ARG A 441 8.21 20.87 31.19
N ASP A 442 8.43 19.86 32.02
CA ASP A 442 9.73 19.17 32.16
C ASP A 442 10.09 18.27 30.98
N ASP A 443 9.18 18.09 30.04
CA ASP A 443 9.33 17.33 28.80
C ASP A 443 9.39 18.21 27.54
N SER A 444 9.37 19.54 27.69
CA SER A 444 9.35 20.50 26.57
C SER A 444 10.76 20.87 26.11
N PRO A 445 11.22 20.44 24.91
CA PRO A 445 12.56 20.77 24.42
C PRO A 445 12.75 22.26 24.06
N ALA A 446 11.65 23.00 23.90
CA ALA A 446 11.67 24.43 23.59
C ALA A 446 11.93 25.31 24.83
N SER A 447 11.78 24.75 26.03
CA SER A 447 11.83 25.48 27.30
C SER A 447 12.36 24.56 28.39
N CYS A 448 13.57 24.04 28.19
CA CYS A 448 14.17 23.02 29.04
C CYS A 448 15.34 23.61 29.84
N GLY A 449 15.62 23.03 31.00
CA GLY A 449 16.71 23.49 31.87
C GLY A 449 16.40 24.74 32.67
N ALA A 450 17.28 25.05 33.61
CA ALA A 450 17.12 26.16 34.55
C ALA A 450 17.05 27.55 33.89
N ARG A 451 17.41 27.65 32.61
CA ARG A 451 17.36 28.89 31.81
C ARG A 451 16.20 28.95 30.81
N CYS A 452 15.45 27.86 30.63
CA CYS A 452 14.38 27.75 29.64
C CYS A 452 14.80 28.10 28.22
N GLU A 453 15.99 27.67 27.83
CA GLU A 453 16.45 27.84 26.47
C GLU A 453 16.06 26.59 25.67
N PRO A 454 15.82 26.72 24.35
CA PRO A 454 15.68 25.56 23.49
C PRO A 454 16.92 24.67 23.61
N CYS A 455 16.72 23.36 23.74
CA CYS A 455 17.86 22.45 23.85
C CYS A 455 18.72 22.51 22.58
N PRO A 456 20.06 22.54 22.72
CA PRO A 456 20.96 22.53 21.57
C PRO A 456 20.82 21.21 20.81
N VAL A 457 20.78 21.31 19.48
CA VAL A 457 20.60 20.17 18.59
C VAL A 457 21.77 20.13 17.60
N PRO A 458 22.55 19.03 17.55
CA PRO A 458 23.53 18.86 16.49
C PRO A 458 22.83 18.64 15.13
N ALA A 459 23.59 18.69 14.04
CA ALA A 459 23.06 18.25 12.75
C ALA A 459 22.60 16.77 12.84
N HIS A 460 21.52 16.43 12.15
CA HIS A 460 20.90 15.10 12.15
C HIS A 460 20.43 14.62 13.54
N GLY A 461 19.94 15.55 14.36
CA GLY A 461 19.34 15.23 15.63
C GLY A 461 18.07 16.01 15.89
N SER A 462 17.33 15.56 16.90
CA SER A 462 16.14 16.18 17.45
C SER A 462 16.32 16.49 18.93
N ALA A 463 15.87 17.67 19.35
CA ALA A 463 15.97 18.12 20.73
C ALA A 463 15.11 17.24 21.66
N THR A 464 15.68 16.79 22.78
CA THR A 464 14.91 16.09 23.82
C THR A 464 15.04 16.82 25.15
N CYS A 465 13.98 16.78 25.96
CA CYS A 465 14.00 17.27 27.33
C CYS A 465 13.43 16.18 28.23
N ALA A 466 14.23 15.75 29.20
CA ALA A 466 13.81 14.76 30.18
C ALA A 466 14.11 15.30 31.57
N ALA A 467 13.06 15.47 32.39
CA ALA A 467 13.15 16.02 33.74
C ALA A 467 13.90 17.36 33.79
N GLY A 468 13.65 18.23 32.81
CA GLY A 468 14.31 19.53 32.71
C GLY A 468 15.79 19.48 32.33
N SER A 469 16.32 18.34 31.88
CA SER A 469 17.68 18.23 31.36
C SER A 469 17.67 18.11 29.84
N CYS A 470 18.48 18.96 29.17
CA CYS A 470 18.60 18.93 27.72
C CYS A 470 19.39 17.72 27.23
N GLY A 471 18.85 17.07 26.21
CA GLY A 471 19.51 16.07 25.41
C GLY A 471 19.14 16.21 23.94
N PHE A 472 19.60 15.26 23.14
CA PHE A 472 19.18 15.10 21.76
C PHE A 472 19.09 13.60 21.43
N ALA A 473 18.18 13.26 20.53
CA ALA A 473 18.17 11.98 19.84
C ALA A 473 18.73 12.20 18.43
N CYS A 474 19.38 11.20 17.85
CA CYS A 474 19.81 11.27 16.46
C CYS A 474 18.68 10.83 15.54
N ASP A 475 18.63 11.42 14.34
CA ASP A 475 17.68 11.04 13.30
C ASP A 475 17.98 9.60 12.82
N ALA A 476 17.01 8.96 12.15
CA ALA A 476 17.19 7.61 11.61
C ALA A 476 18.40 7.56 10.66
N GLY A 477 19.21 6.49 10.78
CA GLY A 477 20.49 6.36 10.07
C GLY A 477 21.69 7.02 10.77
N TYR A 478 21.48 7.70 11.90
CA TYR A 478 22.53 8.35 12.68
C TYR A 478 22.59 7.83 14.11
N VAL A 479 23.81 7.75 14.66
CA VAL A 479 24.04 7.38 16.06
C VAL A 479 24.82 8.46 16.79
N ARG A 480 24.60 8.51 18.11
CA ARG A 480 25.27 9.46 18.97
C ARG A 480 26.74 9.06 19.14
N SER A 481 27.63 9.90 18.62
CA SER A 481 29.08 9.82 18.86
C SER A 481 29.50 11.10 19.57
N GLY A 482 29.73 11.00 20.89
CA GLY A 482 29.98 12.15 21.75
C GLY A 482 28.81 13.14 21.80
N MET A 483 29.05 14.37 21.32
CA MET A 483 28.06 15.46 21.24
C MET A 483 27.50 15.68 19.82
N ALA A 484 27.75 14.77 18.89
CA ALA A 484 27.25 14.84 17.52
C ALA A 484 26.46 13.58 17.14
N CYS A 485 25.65 13.70 16.10
CA CYS A 485 25.06 12.56 15.40
C CYS A 485 25.93 12.26 14.19
N ARG A 486 26.44 11.03 14.12
CA ARG A 486 27.25 10.53 12.99
C ARG A 486 26.46 9.52 12.21
N GLU A 487 26.62 9.56 10.90
CA GLU A 487 25.99 8.62 9.97
C GLU A 487 26.55 7.21 10.22
N LEU A 488 25.68 6.22 10.17
CA LEU A 488 26.10 4.83 10.24
C LEU A 488 26.69 4.38 8.90
N PRO A 489 27.76 3.55 8.90
CA PRO A 489 28.14 2.84 7.69
C PRO A 489 27.00 1.93 7.24
N ARG A 490 26.76 1.90 5.93
CA ARG A 490 25.65 1.15 5.32
C ARG A 490 26.19 -0.07 4.59
N LEU A 491 25.49 -1.18 4.70
CA LEU A 491 25.72 -2.38 3.90
C LEU A 491 24.81 -2.29 2.67
N GLU A 492 25.26 -2.76 1.51
CA GLU A 492 24.45 -2.71 0.27
C GLU A 492 24.26 -4.11 -0.31
N TRP A 493 25.31 -4.94 -0.31
CA TRP A 493 25.22 -6.25 -0.92
C TRP A 493 26.13 -7.29 -0.23
N PRO A 494 25.67 -8.53 -0.05
CA PRO A 494 24.28 -8.96 -0.23
C PRO A 494 23.37 -8.31 0.83
N PRO A 495 22.13 -7.95 0.48
CA PRO A 495 21.14 -7.44 1.42
C PRO A 495 20.91 -8.43 2.56
N SER A 496 20.45 -7.91 3.69
CA SER A 496 20.16 -8.75 4.85
C SER A 496 19.08 -9.78 4.52
N HIS A 497 19.24 -10.98 5.06
CA HIS A 497 18.34 -12.10 4.89
C HIS A 497 18.15 -12.48 3.44
N VAL A 498 19.23 -12.68 2.66
CA VAL A 498 19.12 -13.26 1.31
C VAL A 498 20.05 -14.45 1.10
N HIS A 499 19.85 -15.16 0.00
CA HIS A 499 20.76 -16.23 -0.44
C HIS A 499 21.71 -15.73 -1.51
N VAL A 500 22.94 -16.22 -1.50
CA VAL A 500 23.92 -15.97 -2.56
C VAL A 500 24.46 -17.29 -3.08
N THR A 501 24.63 -17.46 -4.39
CA THR A 501 25.17 -18.69 -5.01
C THR A 501 26.61 -18.97 -4.56
N SER A 502 27.42 -17.91 -4.41
CA SER A 502 28.87 -18.02 -4.21
C SER A 502 29.29 -18.21 -2.74
N ARG A 503 30.38 -18.98 -2.53
CA ARG A 503 31.10 -19.08 -1.26
C ARG A 503 32.09 -17.95 -1.01
N ARG A 504 32.35 -17.13 -2.02
CA ARG A 504 33.14 -15.89 -1.95
C ARG A 504 32.36 -14.78 -2.64
N PRO A 505 31.16 -14.43 -2.13
CA PRO A 505 30.37 -13.38 -2.73
C PRO A 505 31.15 -12.07 -2.71
N MET A 506 30.91 -11.20 -3.69
CA MET A 506 31.26 -9.80 -3.51
C MET A 506 30.59 -9.28 -2.23
N LEU A 507 31.14 -8.30 -1.56
CA LEU A 507 30.42 -7.58 -0.51
C LEU A 507 30.49 -6.11 -0.92
N ARG A 508 29.40 -5.35 -0.79
CA ARG A 508 29.32 -3.93 -1.15
C ARG A 508 28.84 -3.12 0.04
N TRP A 509 29.44 -1.97 0.26
CA TRP A 509 29.18 -1.15 1.45
C TRP A 509 29.47 0.33 1.17
N VAL A 510 28.87 1.18 1.99
CA VAL A 510 29.11 2.62 2.01
C VAL A 510 29.74 3.00 3.34
N VAL A 511 30.93 3.60 3.25
CA VAL A 511 31.59 4.23 4.40
C VAL A 511 31.11 5.69 4.48
N PRO A 512 30.74 6.21 5.66
CA PRO A 512 30.36 7.61 5.82
C PRO A 512 31.45 8.55 5.31
N ALA A 513 31.04 9.66 4.68
CA ALA A 513 31.97 10.59 4.04
C ALA A 513 32.96 11.26 5.01
N ASP A 514 32.62 11.32 6.31
CA ASP A 514 33.44 11.87 7.37
C ASP A 514 34.42 10.84 8.00
N VAL A 515 34.40 9.59 7.55
CA VAL A 515 35.28 8.52 8.04
C VAL A 515 36.33 8.15 7.00
N ASP A 516 37.60 8.12 7.44
CA ASP A 516 38.69 7.60 6.62
C ASP A 516 38.61 6.06 6.54
N PRO A 517 38.37 5.46 5.36
CA PRO A 517 38.32 4.00 5.20
C PRO A 517 39.69 3.34 5.40
N ASP A 518 40.79 4.11 5.42
CA ASP A 518 42.14 3.61 5.69
C ASP A 518 42.56 3.70 7.16
N ALA A 519 41.72 4.28 8.02
CA ALA A 519 41.95 4.29 9.45
C ALA A 519 42.01 2.83 9.97
N GLY A 520 42.96 2.55 10.86
CA GLY A 520 43.26 1.17 11.29
C GLY A 520 42.13 0.49 12.10
N ASP A 521 41.10 1.23 12.49
CA ASP A 521 39.89 0.78 13.17
C ASP A 521 38.74 0.42 12.21
N SER A 522 38.79 0.88 10.95
CA SER A 522 37.81 0.60 9.91
C SER A 522 38.02 -0.77 9.24
N VAL A 523 37.05 -1.67 9.36
CA VAL A 523 37.12 -3.05 8.85
C VAL A 523 35.74 -3.58 8.46
N VAL A 524 35.68 -4.42 7.42
CA VAL A 524 34.52 -5.28 7.16
C VAL A 524 34.82 -6.65 7.77
N GLU A 525 33.97 -7.10 8.68
CA GLU A 525 34.11 -8.37 9.38
C GLU A 525 33.03 -9.33 8.88
N VAL A 526 33.43 -10.53 8.44
CA VAL A 526 32.51 -11.63 8.16
C VAL A 526 32.67 -12.66 9.28
N CYS A 527 31.55 -13.07 9.86
CA CYS A 527 31.43 -13.71 11.16
C CYS A 527 30.58 -14.97 11.08
N ARG A 528 30.83 -15.91 12.00
CA ARG A 528 30.03 -17.13 12.15
C ARG A 528 28.80 -16.94 13.05
N ASP A 529 28.81 -15.93 13.90
CA ASP A 529 27.73 -15.60 14.83
C ASP A 529 27.32 -14.13 14.71
N ARG A 530 26.05 -13.82 15.03
CA ARG A 530 25.44 -12.50 14.89
C ARG A 530 26.12 -11.44 15.75
N GLU A 531 26.61 -11.78 16.93
CA GLU A 531 27.39 -10.84 17.75
C GLU A 531 28.82 -10.60 17.22
N CYS A 532 29.21 -11.28 16.15
CA CYS A 532 30.54 -11.21 15.55
C CYS A 532 31.67 -11.51 16.55
N ARG A 533 31.45 -12.47 17.47
CA ARG A 533 32.49 -12.97 18.39
C ARG A 533 33.50 -13.84 17.67
N THR A 534 33.06 -14.57 16.65
CA THR A 534 33.88 -15.47 15.83
C THR A 534 34.00 -14.93 14.42
N VAL A 535 35.05 -14.15 14.17
CA VAL A 535 35.37 -13.62 12.84
C VAL A 535 35.99 -14.72 11.98
N ILE A 536 35.40 -14.94 10.80
CA ILE A 536 35.87 -15.87 9.76
C ILE A 536 36.96 -15.19 8.92
N THR A 537 36.69 -13.98 8.46
CA THR A 537 37.62 -13.18 7.65
C THR A 537 37.36 -11.68 7.81
N THR A 538 38.38 -10.88 7.49
CA THR A 538 38.31 -9.41 7.55
C THR A 538 38.76 -8.82 6.22
N LEU A 539 38.04 -7.81 5.72
CA LEU A 539 38.39 -7.06 4.52
C LEU A 539 38.69 -5.61 4.89
N ARG A 540 39.57 -4.98 4.10
CA ARG A 540 39.76 -3.52 4.17
C ARG A 540 38.62 -2.83 3.42
N PRO A 541 38.00 -1.77 3.96
CA PRO A 541 36.80 -1.17 3.37
C PRO A 541 37.08 -0.28 2.14
N ARG A 542 38.18 -0.52 1.40
CA ARG A 542 38.57 0.28 0.23
C ARG A 542 37.66 0.05 -0.96
N GLY A 543 37.26 1.13 -1.63
CA GLY A 543 36.54 1.06 -2.91
C GLY A 543 35.08 0.61 -2.80
N GLY A 544 34.51 0.57 -1.58
CA GLY A 544 33.10 0.24 -1.34
C GLY A 544 32.70 -1.20 -1.68
N ARG A 545 33.67 -2.07 -1.99
CA ARG A 545 33.41 -3.48 -2.28
C ARG A 545 34.62 -4.38 -2.09
N GLY A 546 34.39 -5.67 -1.84
CA GLY A 546 35.44 -6.67 -1.76
C GLY A 546 34.89 -8.07 -1.48
N ALA A 547 35.62 -9.11 -1.89
CA ALA A 547 35.21 -10.50 -1.69
C ALA A 547 36.08 -11.19 -0.62
N PRO A 548 35.53 -12.14 0.16
CA PRO A 548 36.29 -13.03 1.03
C PRO A 548 37.44 -13.73 0.30
N THR A 549 38.61 -13.80 0.94
CA THR A 549 39.78 -14.53 0.43
C THR A 549 39.73 -16.03 0.72
N VAL A 550 38.77 -16.47 1.54
CA VAL A 550 38.53 -17.85 1.95
C VAL A 550 37.08 -18.20 1.71
N ASP A 551 36.79 -19.48 1.46
CA ASP A 551 35.42 -19.94 1.28
C ASP A 551 34.63 -19.81 2.59
N LEU A 552 33.49 -19.13 2.51
CA LEU A 552 32.59 -19.00 3.64
C LEU A 552 31.96 -20.36 3.98
N PRO A 553 31.74 -20.67 5.28
CA PRO A 553 31.17 -21.93 5.72
C PRO A 553 29.74 -22.08 5.24
N ARG A 554 29.31 -23.33 5.07
CA ARG A 554 27.94 -23.72 4.70
C ARG A 554 26.88 -23.23 5.73
N GLY A 555 25.65 -22.82 5.33
CA GLY A 555 24.66 -22.14 6.20
C GLY A 555 24.72 -20.60 6.33
N ASN A 556 24.45 -20.08 7.53
CA ASN A 556 24.31 -18.65 7.86
C ASN A 556 25.66 -18.02 8.16
N VAL A 557 25.86 -16.84 7.60
CA VAL A 557 27.03 -16.01 7.86
C VAL A 557 26.54 -14.60 8.15
N PHE A 558 27.26 -13.95 9.05
CA PHE A 558 26.93 -12.62 9.52
C PHE A 558 28.03 -11.67 9.10
N TRP A 559 27.72 -10.42 8.84
CA TRP A 559 28.75 -9.45 8.51
C TRP A 559 28.37 -8.04 8.91
N ARG A 560 29.40 -7.23 9.15
CA ARG A 560 29.25 -5.82 9.49
C ARG A 560 30.42 -5.00 8.97
N LEU A 561 30.16 -3.71 8.80
CA LEU A 561 31.17 -2.70 8.55
C LEU A 561 31.36 -1.87 9.82
N ARG A 562 32.58 -1.91 10.37
CA ARG A 562 33.02 -0.94 11.37
C ARG A 562 33.77 0.18 10.67
N ALA A 563 33.40 1.42 10.95
CA ALA A 563 33.98 2.61 10.37
C ALA A 563 34.35 3.56 11.52
N GLY A 564 35.60 3.49 12.00
CA GLY A 564 36.01 4.21 13.20
C GLY A 564 35.30 3.73 14.48
N GLU A 565 34.67 4.65 15.20
CA GLU A 565 33.90 4.37 16.43
C GLU A 565 32.45 3.90 16.16
N VAL A 566 31.99 3.94 14.91
CA VAL A 566 30.63 3.52 14.53
C VAL A 566 30.65 2.18 13.80
N SER A 567 29.58 1.42 13.93
CA SER A 567 29.41 0.11 13.29
C SER A 567 28.04 0.04 12.65
N SER A 568 27.97 -0.57 11.48
CA SER A 568 26.69 -0.93 10.87
C SER A 568 25.95 -1.92 11.78
N VAL A 569 24.66 -2.10 11.51
CA VAL A 569 23.97 -3.31 11.95
C VAL A 569 24.69 -4.55 11.40
N VAL A 570 24.46 -5.69 12.05
CA VAL A 570 24.97 -6.97 11.57
C VAL A 570 23.91 -7.56 10.67
N TRP A 571 24.26 -7.71 9.40
CA TRP A 571 23.40 -8.40 8.44
C TRP A 571 23.71 -9.88 8.42
N GLU A 572 22.66 -10.64 8.21
CA GLU A 572 22.75 -12.06 7.92
C GLU A 572 22.62 -12.27 6.43
N PHE A 573 23.40 -13.18 5.86
CA PHE A 573 23.03 -13.77 4.58
C PHE A 573 23.42 -15.24 4.55
N ALA A 574 22.99 -15.88 3.47
CA ALA A 574 23.06 -17.29 3.29
C ALA A 574 23.99 -17.59 2.13
N SER A 575 25.26 -17.88 2.43
CA SER A 575 26.21 -18.25 1.37
C SER A 575 25.82 -19.60 0.73
N GLY A 576 26.19 -19.85 -0.52
CA GLY A 576 25.74 -21.00 -1.33
C GLY A 576 26.80 -22.10 -1.54
N GLY A 577 26.55 -23.01 -2.49
CA GLY A 577 27.32 -24.25 -2.69
C GLY A 577 28.39 -24.24 -3.78
N ALA A 578 28.37 -23.28 -4.72
CA ALA A 578 29.33 -23.23 -5.81
C ALA A 578 30.73 -22.81 -5.31
N ASP A 579 31.68 -23.74 -5.38
CA ASP A 579 33.09 -23.42 -5.23
C ASP A 579 33.55 -22.63 -6.47
N THR A 580 34.00 -21.39 -6.28
CA THR A 580 34.66 -20.66 -7.36
C THR A 580 35.97 -21.37 -7.71
N PRO A 581 36.21 -21.80 -8.98
CA PRO A 581 37.48 -22.41 -9.36
C PRO A 581 38.64 -21.48 -9.02
N GLU A 582 39.70 -22.00 -8.39
CA GLU A 582 40.92 -21.24 -8.10
C GLU A 582 41.43 -20.57 -9.38
N GLY A 583 41.57 -19.23 -9.36
CA GLY A 583 42.16 -18.46 -10.46
C GLY A 583 41.17 -17.80 -11.43
N VAL A 584 39.86 -17.94 -11.22
CA VAL A 584 38.84 -17.15 -11.95
C VAL A 584 38.45 -15.94 -11.09
N THR A 585 38.68 -14.72 -11.58
CA THR A 585 38.05 -13.51 -11.03
C THR A 585 36.54 -13.69 -11.09
N PRO A 586 35.82 -13.68 -9.96
CA PRO A 586 34.42 -14.07 -9.99
C PRO A 586 33.61 -12.96 -10.68
N PRO A 587 32.70 -13.26 -11.63
CA PRO A 587 31.45 -12.53 -11.61
C PRO A 587 30.84 -12.79 -10.22
N GLY A 588 30.38 -11.75 -9.52
CA GLY A 588 29.75 -11.90 -8.21
C GLY A 588 28.70 -13.01 -8.28
N GLY A 589 28.58 -13.84 -7.24
CA GLY A 589 27.46 -14.78 -7.20
C GLY A 589 26.14 -14.02 -7.28
N SER A 590 25.15 -14.57 -7.97
CA SER A 590 23.77 -14.11 -7.95
C SER A 590 23.11 -14.33 -6.58
N MET A 591 21.96 -13.69 -6.37
CA MET A 591 21.16 -13.83 -5.15
C MET A 591 19.69 -14.11 -5.44
N TRP A 592 18.99 -14.66 -4.45
CA TRP A 592 17.54 -14.89 -4.51
C TRP A 592 16.95 -15.08 -3.11
N GLY A 593 15.66 -14.80 -2.97
CA GLY A 593 14.86 -15.10 -1.79
C GLY A 593 15.22 -14.27 -0.57
N ALA A 594 14.25 -14.07 0.32
CA ALA A 594 14.51 -13.58 1.67
C ALA A 594 14.97 -14.70 2.65
N VAL A 595 15.29 -14.45 3.91
CA VAL A 595 15.46 -15.50 4.96
C VAL A 595 14.50 -15.11 6.09
N PRO A 596 13.57 -15.99 6.53
CA PRO A 596 12.58 -15.59 7.51
C PRO A 596 13.15 -15.81 8.90
N ASP A 597 14.12 -15.01 9.35
CA ASP A 597 14.53 -15.00 10.76
C ASP A 597 14.04 -13.69 11.39
N PHE A 598 12.82 -13.72 11.93
CA PHE A 598 12.16 -12.53 12.44
C PHE A 598 12.72 -12.11 13.80
N ASN A 599 13.37 -13.03 14.52
CA ASN A 599 13.84 -12.80 15.89
C ASN A 599 15.38 -12.61 15.98
N GLY A 600 16.11 -12.92 14.91
CA GLY A 600 17.56 -12.77 14.82
C GLY A 600 18.36 -13.83 15.58
N ASP A 601 17.78 -14.95 15.97
CA ASP A 601 18.48 -16.07 16.60
C ASP A 601 19.23 -16.96 15.57
N GLY A 602 18.96 -16.65 14.29
CA GLY A 602 19.48 -17.26 13.07
C GLY A 602 18.98 -18.68 12.82
N TYR A 603 17.95 -19.15 13.51
CA TYR A 603 17.12 -20.24 13.02
C TYR A 603 15.99 -19.63 12.20
N ASP A 604 15.71 -20.24 11.05
CA ASP A 604 14.63 -19.78 10.21
C ASP A 604 13.26 -20.04 10.89
N ASP A 605 12.40 -19.03 10.86
CA ASP A 605 11.03 -18.99 11.36
C ASP A 605 10.02 -19.19 10.22
N ALA A 606 8.79 -19.58 10.58
CA ALA A 606 7.68 -19.74 9.64
C ALA A 606 6.51 -18.83 9.95
N ALA A 607 5.73 -18.45 8.95
CA ALA A 607 4.41 -17.86 9.13
C ALA A 607 3.35 -18.66 8.35
N VAL A 608 2.22 -18.94 8.98
CA VAL A 608 1.13 -19.75 8.41
C VAL A 608 -0.21 -19.04 8.55
N GLY A 609 -0.93 -18.88 7.44
CA GLY A 609 -2.21 -18.20 7.37
C GLY A 609 -3.40 -19.01 7.92
N LEU A 610 -4.35 -18.29 8.53
CA LEU A 610 -5.64 -18.78 9.06
C LEU A 610 -6.80 -17.86 8.63
N PRO A 611 -7.06 -17.66 7.32
CA PRO A 611 -7.95 -16.60 6.83
C PRO A 611 -9.44 -16.77 7.13
N PHE A 612 -9.87 -17.95 7.61
CA PHE A 612 -11.28 -18.27 7.82
C PHE A 612 -11.66 -18.54 9.28
N ARG A 613 -10.74 -18.31 10.22
CA ARG A 613 -10.99 -18.53 11.65
C ARG A 613 -12.13 -17.63 12.14
N THR A 614 -13.14 -18.21 12.80
CA THR A 614 -14.36 -17.50 13.21
C THR A 614 -14.29 -16.89 14.61
N SER A 615 -13.36 -17.35 15.47
CA SER A 615 -13.07 -16.74 16.78
C SER A 615 -11.62 -17.03 17.20
N PRO A 616 -10.79 -16.00 17.47
CA PRO A 616 -11.07 -14.56 17.53
C PRO A 616 -11.00 -13.83 16.17
N GLY A 617 -11.38 -14.48 15.07
CA GLY A 617 -11.27 -13.93 13.71
C GLY A 617 -10.05 -14.48 12.95
N PRO A 618 -9.86 -14.08 11.67
CA PRO A 618 -8.74 -14.52 10.85
C PRO A 618 -7.39 -14.11 11.47
N GLY A 619 -6.33 -14.85 11.16
CA GLY A 619 -5.02 -14.65 11.79
C GLY A 619 -3.85 -15.26 11.01
N VAL A 620 -2.65 -15.07 11.55
CA VAL A 620 -1.42 -15.72 11.11
C VAL A 620 -0.74 -16.32 12.34
N THR A 621 -0.22 -17.54 12.22
CA THR A 621 0.61 -18.17 13.26
C THR A 621 2.05 -18.15 12.80
N VAL A 622 2.90 -17.47 13.57
CA VAL A 622 4.35 -17.46 13.41
C VAL A 622 4.92 -18.59 14.25
N LEU A 623 5.70 -19.48 13.65
CA LEU A 623 6.35 -20.62 14.29
C LEU A 623 7.84 -20.32 14.34
N LEU A 624 8.42 -20.25 15.53
CA LEU A 624 9.85 -19.96 15.66
C LEU A 624 10.71 -21.20 15.37
N GLY A 625 11.83 -20.97 14.69
CA GLY A 625 12.88 -21.96 14.45
C GLY A 625 13.61 -22.36 15.74
N SER A 626 14.31 -23.50 15.72
CA SER A 626 15.17 -23.93 16.83
C SER A 626 16.09 -25.07 16.41
N ALA A 627 17.07 -25.43 17.24
CA ALA A 627 17.96 -26.58 16.99
C ALA A 627 17.27 -27.96 16.86
N VAL A 628 15.96 -28.05 17.08
CA VAL A 628 15.15 -29.26 16.87
C VAL A 628 14.06 -29.06 15.81
N GLY A 629 14.14 -27.96 15.05
CA GLY A 629 13.20 -27.52 14.02
C GLY A 629 12.05 -26.69 14.59
N LEU A 630 10.98 -26.55 13.80
CA LEU A 630 9.78 -25.82 14.21
C LEU A 630 9.02 -26.53 15.31
N GLN A 631 8.74 -25.82 16.41
CA GLN A 631 8.00 -26.34 17.55
C GLN A 631 6.65 -25.63 17.69
N ALA A 632 5.56 -26.39 17.82
CA ALA A 632 4.21 -25.85 18.00
C ALA A 632 4.04 -25.00 19.29
N GLY A 633 4.96 -25.14 20.26
CA GLY A 633 4.94 -24.42 21.54
C GLY A 633 5.58 -23.02 21.53
N GLY A 634 6.27 -22.63 20.45
CA GLY A 634 6.90 -21.32 20.26
C GLY A 634 6.08 -20.34 19.43
N ALA A 635 4.77 -20.60 19.27
CA ALA A 635 3.96 -19.94 18.25
C ALA A 635 3.38 -18.58 18.70
N LEU A 636 3.65 -17.51 17.94
CA LEU A 636 2.99 -16.21 18.07
C LEU A 636 1.80 -16.14 17.12
N THR A 637 0.59 -15.79 17.62
CA THR A 637 -0.55 -15.53 16.74
C THR A 637 -0.71 -14.03 16.50
N LEU A 638 -0.60 -13.62 15.25
CA LEU A 638 -0.93 -12.28 14.79
C LEU A 638 -2.42 -12.21 14.41
N ALA A 639 -3.05 -11.11 14.78
CA ALA A 639 -4.43 -10.79 14.44
C ALA A 639 -4.51 -9.34 13.97
N PRO A 640 -5.41 -9.00 13.03
CA PRO A 640 -5.49 -7.65 12.53
C PRO A 640 -6.04 -6.70 13.61
N PRO A 641 -5.58 -5.43 13.67
CA PRO A 641 -6.01 -4.46 14.67
C PRO A 641 -7.48 -4.00 14.52
N MET A 642 -8.11 -4.28 13.37
CA MET A 642 -9.52 -4.06 13.07
C MET A 642 -10.06 -5.28 12.29
N PRO A 643 -11.39 -5.47 12.17
CA PRO A 643 -11.94 -6.55 11.35
C PRO A 643 -11.45 -6.46 9.89
N ALA A 644 -10.49 -7.32 9.53
CA ALA A 644 -9.95 -7.44 8.20
C ALA A 644 -10.31 -8.83 7.65
N ALA A 645 -11.33 -8.88 6.78
CA ALA A 645 -11.78 -10.13 6.20
C ALA A 645 -10.65 -10.78 5.39
N LEU A 646 -10.48 -12.09 5.56
CA LEU A 646 -9.43 -12.89 4.94
C LEU A 646 -7.99 -12.44 5.30
N TYR A 647 -7.76 -11.82 6.47
CA TYR A 647 -6.39 -11.60 6.96
C TYR A 647 -5.62 -12.94 7.08
N GLY A 648 -4.41 -12.99 6.52
CA GLY A 648 -3.66 -14.24 6.41
C GLY A 648 -4.04 -15.06 5.17
N PHE A 649 -4.75 -14.47 4.20
CA PHE A 649 -5.02 -15.12 2.92
C PHE A 649 -3.72 -15.39 2.16
N SER A 650 -2.83 -14.39 2.14
CA SER A 650 -1.48 -14.49 1.64
C SER A 650 -0.53 -14.06 2.75
N VAL A 651 0.60 -14.74 2.85
CA VAL A 651 1.70 -14.41 3.75
C VAL A 651 2.99 -14.52 2.95
N ALA A 652 3.95 -13.63 3.19
CA ALA A 652 5.29 -13.73 2.65
C ALA A 652 6.29 -13.10 3.62
N ALA A 653 7.42 -13.76 3.82
CA ALA A 653 8.59 -13.09 4.35
C ALA A 653 9.20 -12.25 3.22
N ILE A 654 9.50 -11.00 3.51
CA ILE A 654 9.76 -9.97 2.48
C ILE A 654 11.19 -9.44 2.53
N GLY A 655 12.07 -10.09 3.29
CA GLY A 655 13.43 -9.64 3.55
C GLY A 655 13.45 -8.57 4.63
N ASP A 656 14.55 -7.84 4.72
CA ASP A 656 14.76 -6.74 5.65
C ASP A 656 14.43 -5.41 4.95
N VAL A 657 13.17 -5.00 4.99
CA VAL A 657 12.69 -3.82 4.24
C VAL A 657 13.08 -2.50 4.89
N ASN A 658 13.56 -2.55 6.14
CA ASN A 658 13.98 -1.40 6.92
C ASN A 658 15.51 -1.33 7.19
N GLY A 659 16.24 -2.37 6.83
CA GLY A 659 17.69 -2.49 6.96
C GLY A 659 18.19 -2.66 8.39
N ASP A 660 17.36 -3.13 9.33
CA ASP A 660 17.70 -3.26 10.75
C ASP A 660 18.42 -4.57 11.12
N GLY A 661 18.58 -5.47 10.14
CA GLY A 661 19.24 -6.75 10.24
C GLY A 661 18.30 -7.91 10.60
N PHE A 662 16.99 -7.72 10.66
CA PHE A 662 15.99 -8.75 10.96
C PHE A 662 15.07 -8.96 9.75
N GLY A 663 14.55 -10.18 9.58
CA GLY A 663 13.59 -10.45 8.51
C GLY A 663 12.22 -9.83 8.84
N ASP A 664 11.48 -9.42 7.81
CA ASP A 664 10.16 -8.82 7.94
C ASP A 664 9.06 -9.66 7.29
N LEU A 665 7.81 -9.46 7.72
CA LEU A 665 6.64 -10.23 7.28
C LEU A 665 5.57 -9.32 6.66
N ALA A 666 5.06 -9.69 5.49
CA ALA A 666 3.83 -9.15 4.91
C ALA A 666 2.66 -10.12 5.02
N VAL A 667 1.48 -9.60 5.34
CA VAL A 667 0.23 -10.37 5.45
C VAL A 667 -0.88 -9.69 4.67
N GLY A 668 -1.47 -10.40 3.70
CA GLY A 668 -2.58 -9.91 2.89
C GLY A 668 -3.96 -10.20 3.47
N ALA A 669 -4.89 -9.27 3.22
CA ALA A 669 -6.31 -9.33 3.56
C ALA A 669 -7.14 -8.76 2.39
N PRO A 670 -7.35 -9.52 1.30
CA PRO A 670 -7.90 -9.01 0.05
C PRO A 670 -9.36 -8.53 0.12
N SER A 671 -10.12 -8.94 1.14
CA SER A 671 -11.51 -8.50 1.37
C SER A 671 -11.64 -7.45 2.48
N ALA A 672 -10.54 -6.89 2.97
CA ALA A 672 -10.57 -5.80 3.93
C ALA A 672 -11.04 -4.47 3.28
N GLN A 673 -11.45 -3.50 4.11
CA GLN A 673 -11.84 -2.13 3.70
C GLN A 673 -12.84 -2.08 2.54
N ARG A 674 -14.01 -2.73 2.69
CA ARG A 674 -15.06 -2.77 1.66
C ARG A 674 -14.54 -3.32 0.32
N GLU A 675 -13.80 -4.43 0.39
CA GLU A 675 -13.21 -5.13 -0.77
C GLU A 675 -12.12 -4.34 -1.52
N LEU A 676 -11.60 -3.24 -0.95
CA LEU A 676 -10.40 -2.60 -1.50
C LEU A 676 -9.15 -3.46 -1.33
N GLY A 677 -9.12 -4.28 -0.27
CA GLY A 677 -7.97 -5.09 0.11
C GLY A 677 -6.93 -4.32 0.92
N GLN A 678 -6.25 -5.02 1.83
CA GLN A 678 -5.15 -4.46 2.64
C GLN A 678 -3.98 -5.43 2.75
N VAL A 679 -2.80 -4.88 2.98
CA VAL A 679 -1.58 -5.61 3.35
C VAL A 679 -1.00 -5.00 4.62
N PHE A 680 -0.59 -5.86 5.55
CA PHE A 680 -0.04 -5.51 6.85
C PHE A 680 1.43 -5.94 6.88
N VAL A 681 2.34 -5.00 7.16
CA VAL A 681 3.78 -5.25 7.25
C VAL A 681 4.18 -5.23 8.72
N TYR A 682 4.96 -6.21 9.14
CA TYR A 682 5.48 -6.38 10.49
C TYR A 682 7.00 -6.46 10.40
N HIS A 683 7.69 -5.56 11.10
CA HIS A 683 9.14 -5.61 11.18
C HIS A 683 9.62 -6.63 12.21
N GLY A 684 10.71 -7.30 11.88
CA GLY A 684 11.47 -8.16 12.79
C GLY A 684 12.13 -7.39 13.92
N GLY A 685 12.78 -8.13 14.82
CA GLY A 685 13.59 -7.53 15.88
C GLY A 685 14.01 -8.55 16.93
N VAL A 686 14.83 -8.12 17.90
CA VAL A 686 15.40 -9.00 18.95
C VAL A 686 14.35 -9.80 19.74
N GLY A 687 13.09 -9.34 19.78
CA GLY A 687 11.97 -10.04 20.43
C GLY A 687 11.05 -10.81 19.47
N GLY A 688 11.42 -10.91 18.20
CA GLY A 688 10.55 -11.34 17.10
C GLY A 688 9.55 -10.27 16.67
N LEU A 689 8.56 -10.67 15.87
CA LEU A 689 7.50 -9.80 15.37
C LEU A 689 6.63 -9.24 16.50
N ARG A 690 6.23 -7.97 16.35
CA ARG A 690 5.25 -7.33 17.24
C ARG A 690 3.83 -7.72 16.83
N THR A 691 2.90 -7.72 17.78
CA THR A 691 1.48 -7.99 17.49
C THR A 691 0.75 -6.84 16.79
N THR A 692 1.38 -5.67 16.70
CA THR A 692 0.86 -4.51 15.98
C THR A 692 1.65 -4.33 14.69
N PRO A 693 1.00 -4.20 13.53
CA PRO A 693 1.70 -3.95 12.27
C PRO A 693 2.41 -2.59 12.31
N ASP A 694 3.59 -2.52 11.71
CA ASP A 694 4.37 -1.29 11.57
C ASP A 694 3.82 -0.42 10.43
N SER A 695 3.36 -1.07 9.36
CA SER A 695 2.70 -0.41 8.22
C SER A 695 1.43 -1.14 7.79
N VAL A 696 0.42 -0.38 7.36
CA VAL A 696 -0.82 -0.91 6.77
C VAL A 696 -1.06 -0.23 5.43
N ILE A 697 -0.96 -1.00 4.36
CA ILE A 697 -1.13 -0.55 2.98
C ILE A 697 -2.55 -0.90 2.54
N THR A 698 -3.28 0.08 2.03
CA THR A 698 -4.66 -0.10 1.56
C THR A 698 -4.70 0.01 0.03
N GLY A 699 -5.40 -0.92 -0.61
CA GLY A 699 -5.51 -0.96 -2.06
C GLY A 699 -6.05 0.34 -2.65
N LEU A 700 -5.49 0.74 -3.80
CA LEU A 700 -5.90 1.92 -4.55
C LEU A 700 -6.96 1.52 -5.61
N GLY A 701 -8.09 2.22 -5.68
CA GLY A 701 -9.07 2.07 -6.76
C GLY A 701 -10.48 1.60 -6.33
N GLU A 702 -11.15 0.87 -7.22
CA GLU A 702 -12.53 0.37 -7.03
C GLU A 702 -12.52 -0.95 -6.22
N GLY A 703 -13.50 -1.11 -5.32
CA GLY A 703 -13.63 -2.33 -4.51
C GLY A 703 -13.81 -3.59 -5.38
N GLY A 704 -13.21 -4.69 -4.95
CA GLY A 704 -13.18 -5.97 -5.68
C GLY A 704 -11.88 -6.24 -6.43
N SER A 705 -10.86 -5.37 -6.32
CA SER A 705 -9.57 -5.55 -7.00
C SER A 705 -8.74 -6.75 -6.50
N LEU A 706 -9.10 -7.28 -5.32
CA LEU A 706 -8.38 -8.31 -4.58
C LEU A 706 -6.92 -7.92 -4.29
N PHE A 707 -6.65 -6.63 -4.03
CA PHE A 707 -5.34 -6.16 -3.59
C PHE A 707 -4.89 -6.90 -2.32
N GLY A 708 -3.68 -7.45 -2.32
CA GLY A 708 -3.17 -8.28 -1.22
C GLY A 708 -3.62 -9.75 -1.29
N SER A 709 -4.24 -10.18 -2.39
CA SER A 709 -4.49 -11.62 -2.63
C SER A 709 -3.20 -12.41 -2.87
N VAL A 710 -2.15 -11.73 -3.35
CA VAL A 710 -0.77 -12.23 -3.43
C VAL A 710 0.15 -11.15 -2.86
N VAL A 711 1.02 -11.55 -1.96
CA VAL A 711 2.14 -10.73 -1.45
C VAL A 711 3.42 -11.55 -1.63
N SER A 712 4.52 -10.89 -2.00
CA SER A 712 5.85 -11.51 -2.11
C SER A 712 6.90 -10.46 -1.81
N GLY A 713 8.05 -10.87 -1.26
CA GLY A 713 9.27 -10.08 -1.38
C GLY A 713 9.69 -10.02 -2.85
N ALA A 714 10.42 -8.97 -3.23
CA ALA A 714 10.97 -8.79 -4.57
C ALA A 714 12.52 -8.76 -4.58
N GLY A 715 13.14 -9.23 -3.49
CA GLY A 715 14.57 -9.03 -3.27
C GLY A 715 14.89 -7.55 -3.02
N ASP A 716 16.14 -7.17 -3.19
CA ASP A 716 16.57 -5.77 -3.32
C ASP A 716 16.64 -5.51 -4.83
N ILE A 717 15.55 -5.00 -5.39
CA ILE A 717 15.32 -4.89 -6.84
C ILE A 717 16.04 -3.68 -7.43
N ASN A 718 16.54 -2.79 -6.56
CA ASN A 718 17.25 -1.56 -6.91
C ASN A 718 18.64 -1.43 -6.28
N THR A 719 19.14 -2.48 -5.62
CA THR A 719 20.45 -2.58 -4.96
C THR A 719 20.75 -1.37 -4.05
N ASP A 720 19.77 -0.96 -3.24
CA ASP A 720 19.95 0.14 -2.29
C ASP A 720 20.23 -0.32 -0.84
N GLY A 721 20.22 -1.64 -0.64
CA GLY A 721 20.46 -2.32 0.62
C GLY A 721 19.19 -2.61 1.42
N TYR A 722 18.01 -2.30 0.91
CA TYR A 722 16.73 -2.61 1.55
C TYR A 722 15.96 -3.61 0.70
N ALA A 723 15.31 -4.58 1.35
CA ALA A 723 14.43 -5.47 0.62
C ALA A 723 13.13 -4.76 0.18
N ASP A 724 12.51 -5.26 -0.88
CA ASP A 724 11.35 -4.67 -1.53
C ASP A 724 10.11 -5.56 -1.45
N LEU A 725 8.94 -4.93 -1.54
CA LEU A 725 7.64 -5.60 -1.44
C LEU A 725 6.84 -5.46 -2.75
N VAL A 726 6.27 -6.56 -3.20
CA VAL A 726 5.31 -6.59 -4.32
C VAL A 726 3.96 -7.13 -3.90
N ILE A 727 2.89 -6.47 -4.38
CA ILE A 727 1.52 -6.80 -4.04
C ILE A 727 0.69 -6.99 -5.32
N GLY A 728 0.00 -8.12 -5.42
CA GLY A 728 -0.92 -8.43 -6.52
C GLY A 728 -2.33 -7.95 -6.26
N ALA A 729 -2.96 -7.40 -7.30
CA ALA A 729 -4.40 -7.13 -7.41
C ALA A 729 -4.93 -7.71 -8.73
N PRO A 730 -5.09 -9.04 -8.82
CA PRO A 730 -5.42 -9.74 -10.07
C PRO A 730 -6.80 -9.40 -10.64
N GLN A 731 -7.64 -8.67 -9.90
CA GLN A 731 -8.93 -8.16 -10.37
C GLN A 731 -8.97 -6.61 -10.39
N GLY A 732 -7.82 -5.95 -10.23
CA GLY A 732 -7.70 -4.50 -10.38
C GLY A 732 -7.79 -4.13 -11.86
N SER A 733 -8.98 -3.76 -12.34
CA SER A 733 -9.35 -3.70 -13.77
C SER A 733 -9.56 -5.09 -14.39
N ILE A 734 -9.99 -5.12 -15.65
CA ILE A 734 -10.22 -6.35 -16.43
C ILE A 734 -8.95 -7.22 -16.63
N THR A 735 -7.76 -6.64 -16.47
CA THR A 735 -6.46 -7.27 -16.76
C THR A 735 -5.59 -7.55 -15.53
N GLY A 736 -5.98 -7.10 -14.34
CA GLY A 736 -5.15 -7.19 -13.12
C GLY A 736 -3.96 -6.21 -13.08
N ARG A 737 -3.36 -6.05 -11.89
CA ARG A 737 -2.24 -5.13 -11.58
C ARG A 737 -1.29 -5.73 -10.55
N VAL A 738 -0.03 -5.28 -10.59
CA VAL A 738 0.97 -5.50 -9.53
C VAL A 738 1.53 -4.17 -9.07
N PHE A 739 1.80 -4.03 -7.78
CA PHE A 739 2.29 -2.82 -7.15
C PHE A 739 3.63 -3.11 -6.48
N LEU A 740 4.69 -2.42 -6.91
CA LEU A 740 6.02 -2.49 -6.31
C LEU A 740 6.19 -1.34 -5.30
N TYR A 741 6.70 -1.68 -4.13
CA TYR A 741 7.06 -0.75 -3.06
C TYR A 741 8.51 -0.98 -2.71
N LEU A 742 9.32 0.08 -2.77
CA LEU A 742 10.73 0.00 -2.40
C LEU A 742 10.92 0.10 -0.88
N GLY A 743 11.89 -0.63 -0.35
CA GLY A 743 12.38 -0.54 1.02
C GLY A 743 13.06 0.80 1.32
N SER A 744 13.23 1.09 2.61
CA SER A 744 13.95 2.30 3.07
C SER A 744 14.26 2.20 4.56
N PRO A 745 15.11 3.07 5.16
CA PRO A 745 15.27 3.12 6.61
C PRO A 745 13.96 3.32 7.41
N GLY A 746 12.92 3.87 6.77
CA GLY A 746 11.59 4.03 7.35
C GLY A 746 10.66 2.83 7.13
N GLY A 747 11.15 1.76 6.50
CA GLY A 747 10.37 0.64 5.98
C GLY A 747 9.66 0.97 4.67
N ILE A 748 8.52 0.30 4.45
CA ILE A 748 7.70 0.47 3.23
C ILE A 748 6.81 1.71 3.29
N ALA A 749 6.87 2.54 2.24
CA ALA A 749 6.01 3.71 2.07
C ALA A 749 4.52 3.35 1.82
N ALA A 750 3.62 4.29 2.10
CA ALA A 750 2.18 4.08 1.92
C ALA A 750 1.72 4.03 0.45
N SER A 751 2.50 4.60 -0.46
CA SER A 751 2.22 4.65 -1.90
C SER A 751 3.21 3.77 -2.65
N PRO A 752 2.77 3.08 -3.73
CA PRO A 752 3.65 2.27 -4.55
C PRO A 752 4.66 3.14 -5.32
N THR A 753 5.87 2.64 -5.49
CA THR A 753 6.89 3.25 -6.37
C THR A 753 6.49 3.06 -7.82
N THR A 754 6.12 1.84 -8.19
CA THR A 754 5.77 1.47 -9.58
C THR A 754 4.50 0.63 -9.59
N VAL A 755 3.63 0.90 -10.58
CA VAL A 755 2.44 0.07 -10.84
C VAL A 755 2.64 -0.64 -12.18
N LEU A 756 2.70 -1.97 -12.12
CA LEU A 756 2.86 -2.83 -13.29
C LEU A 756 1.49 -3.22 -13.82
N ILE A 757 1.39 -3.14 -15.14
CA ILE A 757 0.23 -3.57 -15.92
C ILE A 757 0.75 -4.45 -17.06
N PRO A 758 0.00 -5.49 -17.45
CA PRO A 758 0.41 -6.33 -18.55
C PRO A 758 0.43 -5.50 -19.84
N SER A 759 1.40 -5.75 -20.71
CA SER A 759 1.52 -5.07 -22.00
C SER A 759 0.37 -5.42 -22.97
N ASP A 760 -0.39 -6.48 -22.68
CA ASP A 760 -1.58 -6.92 -23.40
C ASP A 760 -2.87 -6.71 -22.60
N ALA A 761 -3.82 -5.97 -23.17
CA ALA A 761 -5.08 -5.59 -22.52
C ALA A 761 -6.15 -6.71 -22.49
N THR A 762 -5.75 -7.98 -22.54
CA THR A 762 -6.69 -9.12 -22.55
C THR A 762 -7.12 -9.49 -21.12
N MET A 763 -8.24 -10.21 -20.94
CA MET A 763 -8.79 -10.61 -19.63
C MET A 763 -7.89 -11.63 -18.90
N VAL A 764 -6.67 -11.22 -18.58
CA VAL A 764 -5.66 -11.96 -17.84
C VAL A 764 -5.72 -11.52 -16.38
N ARG A 765 -5.46 -12.41 -15.43
CA ARG A 765 -5.41 -12.05 -13.99
C ARG A 765 -3.99 -11.68 -13.62
N PHE A 766 -3.43 -10.63 -14.25
CA PHE A 766 -2.04 -10.23 -14.01
C PHE A 766 -1.81 -9.93 -12.53
N GLY A 767 -0.77 -10.53 -11.93
CA GLY A 767 -0.55 -10.51 -10.48
C GLY A 767 -1.26 -11.62 -9.72
N SER A 768 -1.77 -12.65 -10.42
CA SER A 768 -2.38 -13.85 -9.81
C SER A 768 -1.39 -14.77 -9.11
N ALA A 769 -0.12 -14.68 -9.50
CA ALA A 769 1.02 -15.32 -8.83
C ALA A 769 2.23 -14.38 -9.00
N ILE A 770 3.06 -14.25 -7.97
CA ILE A 770 4.23 -13.36 -7.97
C ILE A 770 5.35 -14.10 -7.25
N ALA A 771 6.58 -13.95 -7.75
CA ALA A 771 7.78 -14.51 -7.17
C ALA A 771 8.95 -13.55 -7.35
N ASP A 772 9.77 -13.41 -6.32
CA ASP A 772 11.19 -13.09 -6.51
C ASP A 772 11.81 -14.21 -7.36
N ALA A 773 12.34 -13.84 -8.52
CA ALA A 773 12.99 -14.76 -9.45
C ALA A 773 14.49 -14.92 -9.10
N GLY A 774 15.05 -14.03 -8.27
CA GLY A 774 16.48 -13.84 -8.13
C GLY A 774 17.05 -13.02 -9.28
N ASP A 775 18.37 -12.86 -9.29
CA ASP A 775 19.15 -12.18 -10.32
C ASP A 775 19.36 -13.09 -11.54
N ILE A 776 18.34 -13.24 -12.39
CA ILE A 776 18.27 -14.23 -13.49
C ILE A 776 19.32 -13.93 -14.57
N ASP A 777 19.75 -12.68 -14.71
CA ASP A 777 20.76 -12.26 -15.69
C ASP A 777 22.16 -12.00 -15.13
N GLY A 778 22.33 -12.05 -13.81
CA GLY A 778 23.62 -11.91 -13.15
C GLY A 778 24.16 -10.48 -13.17
N ASP A 779 23.29 -9.47 -13.28
CA ASP A 779 23.67 -8.05 -13.24
C ASP A 779 23.80 -7.50 -11.80
N GLY A 780 23.26 -8.25 -10.84
CA GLY A 780 23.33 -7.99 -9.41
C GLY A 780 22.08 -7.35 -8.81
N ASP A 781 21.09 -6.97 -9.63
CA ASP A 781 19.76 -6.55 -9.21
C ASP A 781 18.81 -7.77 -9.18
N SER A 782 17.86 -7.81 -8.25
CA SER A 782 16.89 -8.93 -8.22
C SER A 782 15.86 -8.78 -9.35
N ASP A 783 15.38 -9.89 -9.92
CA ASP A 783 14.32 -9.88 -10.95
C ASP A 783 12.97 -10.34 -10.42
N LEU A 784 11.91 -9.85 -11.05
CA LEU A 784 10.53 -10.12 -10.65
C LEU A 784 9.80 -10.97 -11.68
N LEU A 785 9.23 -12.10 -11.23
CA LEU A 785 8.40 -12.98 -12.05
C LEU A 785 6.92 -12.84 -11.66
N VAL A 786 6.08 -12.51 -12.65
CA VAL A 786 4.64 -12.29 -12.47
C VAL A 786 3.84 -13.24 -13.36
N GLY A 787 2.93 -13.99 -12.76
CA GLY A 787 1.98 -14.86 -13.46
C GLY A 787 0.63 -14.19 -13.73
N ALA A 788 0.08 -14.45 -14.91
CA ALA A 788 -1.25 -13.98 -15.31
C ALA A 788 -2.10 -15.17 -15.79
N ASN A 789 -2.82 -15.77 -14.85
CA ASN A 789 -3.67 -16.92 -15.12
C ASN A 789 -4.99 -16.44 -15.76
N ALA A 790 -5.17 -16.73 -17.05
CA ALA A 790 -6.29 -16.17 -17.80
C ALA A 790 -7.62 -16.93 -17.54
N THR A 791 -8.77 -16.27 -17.73
CA THR A 791 -10.11 -16.88 -17.56
C THR A 791 -10.86 -16.96 -18.89
N GLY A 792 -11.62 -18.03 -19.13
CA GLY A 792 -12.55 -18.10 -20.28
C GLY A 792 -11.95 -18.57 -21.61
N GLY A 793 -10.93 -19.44 -21.58
CA GLY A 793 -10.39 -20.11 -22.78
C GLY A 793 -9.04 -19.59 -23.28
N PHE A 794 -8.47 -18.58 -22.63
CA PHE A 794 -7.12 -18.08 -22.91
C PHE A 794 -6.03 -18.97 -22.31
N THR A 795 -4.84 -18.90 -22.89
CA THR A 795 -3.73 -19.82 -22.61
C THR A 795 -2.94 -19.48 -21.33
N GLY A 796 -2.96 -18.21 -20.89
CA GLY A 796 -2.19 -17.69 -19.75
C GLY A 796 -0.76 -17.30 -20.13
N ALA A 797 -0.10 -16.50 -19.29
CA ALA A 797 1.26 -16.01 -19.53
C ALA A 797 2.04 -15.78 -18.22
N ALA A 798 3.36 -15.72 -18.34
CA ALA A 798 4.26 -15.23 -17.29
C ALA A 798 5.10 -14.05 -17.82
N TYR A 799 5.47 -13.13 -16.95
CA TYR A 799 6.17 -11.89 -17.28
C TYR A 799 7.37 -11.76 -16.35
N LEU A 800 8.56 -11.59 -16.93
CA LEU A 800 9.79 -11.33 -16.20
C LEU A 800 10.14 -9.85 -16.34
N PHE A 801 10.43 -9.21 -15.21
CA PHE A 801 10.85 -7.82 -15.12
C PHE A 801 12.26 -7.79 -14.55
N ALA A 802 13.19 -7.25 -15.33
CA ALA A 802 14.56 -7.11 -14.89
C ALA A 802 14.67 -6.00 -13.85
N GLY A 803 15.42 -6.26 -12.78
CA GLY A 803 15.80 -5.27 -11.78
C GLY A 803 16.61 -4.12 -12.38
N ALA A 804 16.65 -2.99 -11.67
CA ALA A 804 17.52 -1.86 -12.01
C ALA A 804 17.62 -0.90 -10.82
N PRO A 805 18.60 0.03 -10.77
CA PRO A 805 18.80 0.94 -9.63
C PRO A 805 17.62 1.87 -9.26
N PHE A 806 16.57 1.95 -10.08
CA PHE A 806 15.35 2.71 -9.80
C PHE A 806 14.11 1.81 -9.64
N GLY A 807 14.33 0.51 -9.44
CA GLY A 807 13.35 -0.56 -9.52
C GLY A 807 13.14 -1.05 -10.95
N VAL A 808 11.98 -1.64 -11.23
CA VAL A 808 11.67 -2.21 -12.55
C VAL A 808 11.04 -1.19 -13.52
N SER A 809 11.19 -1.43 -14.81
CA SER A 809 10.40 -0.77 -15.85
C SER A 809 8.90 -1.10 -15.72
N SER A 810 8.03 -0.20 -16.19
CA SER A 810 6.58 -0.43 -16.25
C SER A 810 6.17 -1.50 -17.28
N SER A 811 7.04 -1.80 -18.25
CA SER A 811 6.89 -2.88 -19.22
C SER A 811 7.77 -4.07 -18.86
N ALA A 812 7.24 -5.29 -19.01
CA ALA A 812 8.00 -6.52 -18.80
C ALA A 812 9.20 -6.60 -19.76
N THR A 813 10.33 -7.10 -19.26
CA THR A 813 11.53 -7.38 -20.05
C THR A 813 11.29 -8.57 -20.98
N LEU A 814 10.63 -9.61 -20.47
CA LEU A 814 10.26 -10.79 -21.24
C LEU A 814 8.83 -11.22 -20.91
N ARG A 815 8.09 -11.64 -21.93
CA ARG A 815 6.81 -12.33 -21.81
C ARG A 815 6.96 -13.76 -22.30
N ILE A 816 6.56 -14.69 -21.46
CA ILE A 816 6.61 -16.13 -21.73
C ILE A 816 5.18 -16.58 -21.99
N GLU A 817 4.93 -16.98 -23.23
CA GLU A 817 3.63 -17.48 -23.66
C GLU A 817 3.47 -18.95 -23.27
N SER A 818 2.22 -19.33 -22.97
CA SER A 818 1.90 -20.72 -22.70
C SER A 818 2.06 -21.60 -23.93
N PRO A 819 2.83 -22.71 -23.84
CA PRO A 819 2.98 -23.64 -24.97
C PRO A 819 1.71 -24.45 -25.28
N GLU A 820 0.89 -24.75 -24.27
CA GLU A 820 -0.24 -25.71 -24.36
C GLU A 820 -1.55 -25.19 -23.73
N GLY A 821 -1.56 -23.97 -23.19
CA GLY A 821 -2.67 -23.41 -22.42
C GLY A 821 -2.68 -23.86 -20.95
N GLY A 822 -3.87 -24.14 -20.41
CA GLY A 822 -4.02 -24.80 -19.11
C GLY A 822 -3.70 -23.93 -17.88
N GLN A 823 -4.08 -22.65 -17.90
CA GLN A 823 -3.82 -21.69 -16.82
C GLN A 823 -2.31 -21.51 -16.53
N PHE A 824 -1.50 -21.45 -17.57
CA PHE A 824 -0.08 -21.09 -17.45
C PHE A 824 0.06 -19.74 -16.72
N GLY A 825 1.02 -19.64 -15.81
CA GLY A 825 1.17 -18.49 -14.93
C GLY A 825 0.25 -18.50 -13.71
N GLY A 826 -0.49 -19.60 -13.47
CA GLY A 826 -1.29 -19.80 -12.26
C GLY A 826 -0.47 -20.03 -10.99
N ALA A 827 0.76 -20.50 -11.14
CA ALA A 827 1.78 -20.56 -10.11
C ALA A 827 3.13 -20.21 -10.73
N VAL A 828 3.96 -19.45 -10.02
CA VAL A 828 5.32 -19.09 -10.43
C VAL A 828 6.27 -19.21 -9.24
N ALA A 829 7.52 -19.60 -9.51
CA ALA A 829 8.56 -19.65 -8.50
C ALA A 829 9.95 -19.39 -9.07
N GLY A 830 10.73 -18.51 -8.44
CA GLY A 830 12.20 -18.60 -8.49
C GLY A 830 12.62 -19.88 -7.78
N LEU A 831 13.48 -20.66 -8.44
CA LEU A 831 13.94 -21.97 -7.99
C LEU A 831 15.34 -21.95 -7.40
N GLY A 832 16.08 -20.84 -7.58
CA GLY A 832 17.52 -20.83 -7.37
C GLY A 832 18.24 -21.59 -8.49
N ASP A 833 19.51 -21.92 -8.32
CA ASP A 833 20.40 -22.43 -9.37
C ASP A 833 20.28 -23.97 -9.51
N THR A 834 19.30 -24.45 -10.28
CA THR A 834 18.96 -25.90 -10.33
C THR A 834 19.94 -26.73 -11.15
N ASN A 835 20.86 -26.08 -11.86
CA ASN A 835 21.87 -26.69 -12.71
C ASN A 835 23.33 -26.31 -12.34
N ALA A 836 23.52 -25.55 -11.26
CA ALA A 836 24.80 -25.02 -10.77
C ALA A 836 25.62 -24.24 -11.83
N ASP A 837 24.95 -23.42 -12.66
CA ASP A 837 25.60 -22.56 -13.64
C ASP A 837 25.95 -21.15 -13.11
N GLY A 838 25.51 -20.85 -11.88
CA GLY A 838 25.73 -19.59 -11.17
C GLY A 838 24.63 -18.56 -11.38
N LEU A 839 23.59 -18.84 -12.16
CA LEU A 839 22.40 -18.01 -12.31
C LEU A 839 21.19 -18.72 -11.67
N PRO A 840 20.26 -17.98 -11.04
CA PRO A 840 19.03 -18.56 -10.57
C PRO A 840 18.11 -18.92 -11.74
N ASP A 841 17.35 -19.98 -11.54
CA ASP A 841 16.35 -20.51 -12.44
C ASP A 841 14.95 -20.19 -11.93
N PHE A 842 13.94 -20.38 -12.78
CA PHE A 842 12.55 -20.23 -12.36
C PHE A 842 11.62 -21.25 -13.04
N ALA A 843 10.41 -21.36 -12.51
CA ALA A 843 9.38 -22.22 -13.07
C ALA A 843 8.00 -21.56 -13.11
N VAL A 844 7.22 -22.04 -14.08
CA VAL A 844 5.84 -21.62 -14.32
C VAL A 844 4.93 -22.85 -14.39
N GLY A 845 3.86 -22.83 -13.61
CA GLY A 845 2.86 -23.89 -13.55
C GLY A 845 1.72 -23.68 -14.54
N ALA A 846 1.24 -24.79 -15.11
CA ALA A 846 0.06 -24.87 -15.95
C ALA A 846 -0.81 -26.05 -15.49
N ALA A 847 -1.48 -25.88 -14.36
CA ALA A 847 -2.17 -26.94 -13.64
C ALA A 847 -3.36 -27.56 -14.40
N ASN A 848 -3.91 -26.84 -15.39
CA ASN A 848 -5.10 -27.24 -16.15
C ASN A 848 -4.79 -27.85 -17.53
N VAL A 849 -3.53 -28.16 -17.83
CA VAL A 849 -3.15 -28.89 -19.05
C VAL A 849 -3.62 -30.35 -19.00
N GLU A 850 -4.01 -30.89 -20.15
CA GLU A 850 -4.41 -32.31 -20.33
C GLU A 850 -5.49 -32.78 -19.32
N SER A 851 -6.69 -32.18 -19.35
CA SER A 851 -7.76 -32.50 -18.38
C SER A 851 -7.29 -32.35 -16.93
N ALA A 852 -6.61 -31.23 -16.63
CA ALA A 852 -6.03 -30.95 -15.33
C ALA A 852 -5.05 -32.02 -14.79
N ARG A 853 -4.38 -32.76 -15.67
CA ARG A 853 -3.20 -33.54 -15.31
C ARG A 853 -2.08 -32.63 -14.81
N GLY A 854 -1.92 -31.48 -15.46
CA GLY A 854 -1.02 -30.40 -15.06
C GLY A 854 0.43 -30.58 -15.49
N ARG A 855 1.11 -29.46 -15.74
CA ARG A 855 2.53 -29.36 -16.12
C ARG A 855 3.25 -28.26 -15.34
N VAL A 856 4.57 -28.41 -15.23
CA VAL A 856 5.48 -27.35 -14.79
C VAL A 856 6.58 -27.17 -15.84
N TYR A 857 6.82 -25.91 -16.22
CA TYR A 857 7.85 -25.50 -17.16
C TYR A 857 8.97 -24.83 -16.38
N VAL A 858 10.20 -25.34 -16.50
CA VAL A 858 11.39 -24.82 -15.84
C VAL A 858 12.26 -24.13 -16.87
N PHE A 859 12.81 -22.98 -16.51
CA PHE A 859 13.64 -22.11 -17.33
C PHE A 859 14.94 -21.85 -16.58
N HIS A 860 16.06 -22.12 -17.25
CA HIS A 860 17.37 -21.78 -16.68
C HIS A 860 17.68 -20.30 -16.83
N GLY A 861 18.41 -19.71 -15.90
CA GLY A 861 18.86 -18.32 -15.99
C GLY A 861 19.74 -18.05 -17.22
N ASP A 862 19.73 -16.80 -17.69
CA ASP A 862 20.51 -16.38 -18.85
C ASP A 862 20.87 -14.90 -18.76
N ARG A 863 22.16 -14.57 -18.91
CA ARG A 863 22.67 -13.19 -18.89
C ARG A 863 22.07 -12.28 -19.95
N ALA A 864 21.51 -12.84 -21.03
CA ALA A 864 20.84 -12.07 -22.07
C ALA A 864 19.31 -11.99 -21.88
N LEU A 865 18.76 -12.61 -20.84
CA LEU A 865 17.32 -12.78 -20.61
C LEU A 865 16.56 -13.36 -21.81
N GLY A 866 17.21 -14.23 -22.59
CA GLY A 866 16.65 -14.89 -23.78
C GLY A 866 15.76 -16.11 -23.50
N VAL A 867 15.25 -16.24 -22.27
CA VAL A 867 14.66 -17.46 -21.68
C VAL A 867 13.21 -17.71 -22.07
N SER A 868 12.95 -17.74 -23.38
CA SER A 868 11.59 -17.91 -23.93
C SER A 868 11.15 -19.38 -24.08
N THR A 869 12.07 -20.33 -23.98
CA THR A 869 11.79 -21.77 -24.10
C THR A 869 12.16 -22.53 -22.83
N ALA A 870 11.27 -23.39 -22.36
CA ALA A 870 11.52 -24.18 -21.16
C ALA A 870 12.68 -25.16 -21.37
N SER A 871 13.65 -25.12 -20.46
CA SER A 871 14.75 -26.08 -20.39
C SER A 871 14.29 -27.46 -19.92
N ARG A 872 13.22 -27.51 -19.11
CA ARG A 872 12.58 -28.75 -18.68
C ARG A 872 11.06 -28.61 -18.59
N VAL A 873 10.35 -29.69 -18.91
CA VAL A 873 8.90 -29.79 -18.69
C VAL A 873 8.63 -31.02 -17.82
N LEU A 874 8.04 -30.79 -16.65
CA LEU A 874 7.64 -31.83 -15.72
C LEU A 874 6.14 -32.12 -15.93
N SER A 875 5.80 -33.39 -16.06
CA SER A 875 4.41 -33.83 -16.29
C SER A 875 3.85 -34.52 -15.05
N GLY A 876 2.60 -34.21 -14.70
CA GLY A 876 1.96 -34.81 -13.53
C GLY A 876 1.86 -36.34 -13.61
N PRO A 877 2.37 -37.09 -12.60
CA PRO A 877 2.34 -38.56 -12.60
C PRO A 877 0.96 -39.16 -12.21
N GLY A 878 -0.03 -38.32 -11.85
CA GLY A 878 -1.28 -38.73 -11.19
C GLY A 878 -2.53 -38.95 -12.06
N GLY A 879 -2.43 -38.90 -13.38
CA GLY A 879 -3.61 -38.93 -14.27
C GLY A 879 -4.36 -37.58 -14.30
N ALA A 880 -5.55 -37.54 -14.94
CA ALA A 880 -6.38 -36.34 -15.05
C ALA A 880 -6.84 -35.82 -13.66
N ASP A 881 -7.20 -34.53 -13.58
CA ASP A 881 -7.71 -33.83 -12.39
C ASP A 881 -6.77 -33.74 -11.18
N ALA A 882 -5.46 -33.94 -11.36
CA ALA A 882 -4.48 -33.85 -10.28
C ALA A 882 -4.07 -32.40 -9.94
N GLU A 883 -4.15 -31.47 -10.90
CA GLU A 883 -3.61 -30.10 -10.82
C GLU A 883 -2.11 -30.06 -10.47
N PHE A 884 -1.29 -30.93 -11.08
CA PHE A 884 0.16 -30.85 -10.92
C PHE A 884 0.70 -29.50 -11.42
N GLY A 885 1.49 -28.82 -10.59
CA GLY A 885 1.95 -27.46 -10.87
C GLY A 885 0.97 -26.38 -10.40
N GLY A 886 -0.07 -26.74 -9.64
CA GLY A 886 -0.95 -25.77 -8.96
C GLY A 886 -0.27 -25.01 -7.82
N ALA A 887 0.83 -25.56 -7.29
CA ALA A 887 1.76 -24.89 -6.39
C ALA A 887 3.19 -25.34 -6.72
N ILE A 888 4.14 -24.41 -6.66
CA ILE A 888 5.57 -24.65 -6.92
C ILE A 888 6.37 -23.88 -5.87
N ALA A 889 7.40 -24.50 -5.32
CA ALA A 889 8.38 -23.85 -4.46
C ALA A 889 9.78 -24.39 -4.73
N ALA A 890 10.80 -23.53 -4.60
CA ALA A 890 12.16 -23.99 -4.38
C ALA A 890 12.19 -24.80 -3.08
N ALA A 891 12.67 -26.04 -3.14
CA ALA A 891 12.59 -26.96 -2.00
C ALA A 891 13.76 -26.81 -1.02
N GLY A 892 14.77 -26.02 -1.33
CA GLY A 892 15.95 -26.04 -0.48
C GLY A 892 16.93 -27.20 -0.81
N ASP A 893 18.18 -27.19 -0.32
CA ASP A 893 19.15 -28.29 -0.52
C ASP A 893 18.86 -29.45 0.39
N VAL A 894 17.75 -30.11 0.07
CA VAL A 894 17.20 -31.12 0.95
C VAL A 894 18.09 -32.33 1.04
N ASP A 895 19.01 -32.54 0.08
CA ASP A 895 19.97 -33.65 0.06
C ASP A 895 21.44 -33.26 0.16
N GLY A 896 21.75 -31.96 0.23
CA GLY A 896 23.09 -31.47 0.49
C GLY A 896 24.05 -31.88 -0.61
N ASP A 897 23.63 -31.77 -1.87
CA ASP A 897 24.43 -32.08 -3.06
C ASP A 897 24.96 -30.82 -3.78
N GLY A 898 24.38 -29.65 -3.47
CA GLY A 898 24.84 -28.34 -3.90
C GLY A 898 24.18 -27.78 -5.17
N ASP A 899 23.31 -28.55 -5.82
CA ASP A 899 22.43 -28.06 -6.92
C ASP A 899 21.11 -27.52 -6.32
N ASP A 900 20.12 -27.03 -7.08
CA ASP A 900 18.80 -26.59 -6.57
C ASP A 900 17.57 -27.49 -6.87
N ASP A 901 16.70 -27.76 -5.87
CA ASP A 901 15.56 -28.69 -5.88
C ASP A 901 14.22 -27.98 -6.02
N VAL A 902 13.25 -28.76 -6.50
CA VAL A 902 11.90 -28.28 -6.74
C VAL A 902 10.86 -29.15 -6.04
N LEU A 903 9.95 -28.48 -5.33
CA LEU A 903 8.75 -29.09 -4.78
C LEU A 903 7.54 -28.68 -5.60
N VAL A 904 6.77 -29.65 -6.07
CA VAL A 904 5.58 -29.42 -6.91
C VAL A 904 4.34 -30.04 -6.28
N GLY A 905 3.26 -29.26 -6.20
CA GLY A 905 1.98 -29.65 -5.62
C GLY A 905 1.01 -30.19 -6.66
N ALA A 906 0.18 -31.16 -6.27
CA ALA A 906 -0.98 -31.66 -7.00
C ALA A 906 -2.17 -31.82 -6.04
N PRO A 907 -2.79 -30.71 -5.59
CA PRO A 907 -3.73 -30.70 -4.48
C PRO A 907 -5.03 -31.46 -4.74
N ARG A 908 -5.38 -31.73 -6.00
CA ARG A 908 -6.62 -32.42 -6.37
C ARG A 908 -6.48 -33.92 -6.58
N ARG A 909 -5.25 -34.44 -6.58
CA ARG A 909 -4.98 -35.87 -6.78
C ARG A 909 -5.78 -36.75 -5.80
N GLY A 910 -6.31 -37.86 -6.32
CA GLY A 910 -6.97 -38.90 -5.52
C GLY A 910 -8.21 -38.38 -4.78
N GLY A 911 -9.06 -37.62 -5.47
CA GLY A 911 -10.27 -37.04 -4.89
C GLY A 911 -9.97 -35.96 -3.84
N TYR A 912 -9.06 -35.03 -4.16
CA TYR A 912 -8.64 -33.95 -3.26
C TYR A 912 -7.90 -34.41 -2.00
N THR A 913 -7.41 -35.65 -1.98
CA THR A 913 -6.47 -36.11 -0.95
C THR A 913 -5.18 -35.28 -1.04
N GLY A 914 -4.77 -34.98 -2.27
CA GLY A 914 -3.62 -34.12 -2.56
C GLY A 914 -2.29 -34.86 -2.48
N ALA A 915 -1.30 -34.34 -3.19
CA ALA A 915 0.07 -34.86 -3.20
C ALA A 915 1.08 -33.74 -3.42
N ALA A 916 2.33 -34.01 -3.05
CA ALA A 916 3.49 -33.20 -3.39
C ALA A 916 4.62 -34.09 -3.90
N TYR A 917 5.48 -33.54 -4.75
CA TYR A 917 6.55 -34.26 -5.44
C TYR A 917 7.85 -33.49 -5.32
N LEU A 918 8.89 -34.17 -4.85
CA LEU A 918 10.24 -33.63 -4.78
C LEU A 918 11.01 -34.05 -6.04
N PHE A 919 11.59 -33.08 -6.73
CA PHE A 919 12.53 -33.28 -7.83
C PHE A 919 13.89 -32.79 -7.37
N LEU A 920 14.87 -33.70 -7.40
CA LEU A 920 16.23 -33.36 -7.02
C LEU A 920 16.90 -32.58 -8.16
N GLY A 921 17.56 -31.48 -7.84
CA GLY A 921 18.43 -30.73 -8.73
C GLY A 921 19.58 -31.61 -9.23
N ALA A 922 20.17 -31.18 -10.34
CA ALA A 922 21.38 -31.81 -10.83
C ALA A 922 22.06 -30.85 -11.80
N ARG A 923 23.39 -30.85 -11.86
CA ARG A 923 24.16 -30.15 -12.92
C ARG A 923 23.71 -30.44 -14.36
N ALA A 924 23.10 -31.61 -14.60
CA ALA A 924 22.55 -31.98 -15.90
C ALA A 924 21.12 -31.43 -16.15
N GLY A 925 20.59 -30.65 -15.21
CA GLY A 925 19.21 -30.20 -15.13
C GLY A 925 18.28 -31.16 -14.38
N LEU A 926 17.10 -30.67 -14.01
CA LEU A 926 16.08 -31.40 -13.26
C LEU A 926 15.62 -32.71 -13.95
N PRO A 927 15.61 -33.86 -13.25
CA PRO A 927 15.07 -35.13 -13.73
C PRO A 927 13.57 -35.09 -14.04
N GLU A 928 13.08 -36.03 -14.86
CA GLU A 928 11.65 -36.07 -15.26
C GLU A 928 10.79 -36.76 -14.19
N ALA A 929 11.38 -37.75 -13.52
CA ALA A 929 10.73 -38.48 -12.46
C ALA A 929 11.02 -37.82 -11.11
N PRO A 930 10.03 -37.71 -10.21
CA PRO A 930 10.26 -37.21 -8.87
C PRO A 930 11.09 -38.23 -8.07
N ALA A 931 12.00 -37.72 -7.25
CA ALA A 931 12.80 -38.53 -6.33
C ALA A 931 11.95 -39.05 -5.16
N GLN A 932 11.01 -38.23 -4.67
CA GLN A 932 10.08 -38.60 -3.60
C GLN A 932 8.67 -38.10 -3.91
N THR A 933 7.67 -38.82 -3.40
CA THR A 933 6.25 -38.47 -3.50
C THR A 933 5.62 -38.53 -2.13
N PHE A 934 4.86 -37.49 -1.78
CA PHE A 934 4.16 -37.36 -0.51
C PHE A 934 2.65 -37.33 -0.78
N GLU A 935 1.90 -38.20 -0.11
CA GLU A 935 0.45 -38.26 -0.24
C GLU A 935 -0.24 -37.66 0.99
N GLY A 936 -1.33 -36.93 0.76
CA GLY A 936 -2.14 -36.39 1.86
C GLY A 936 -2.77 -37.49 2.70
N ALA A 937 -2.89 -37.25 4.00
CA ALA A 937 -3.40 -38.24 4.95
C ALA A 937 -4.94 -38.40 4.93
N ALA A 938 -5.67 -37.47 4.29
CA ALA A 938 -7.13 -37.47 4.27
C ALA A 938 -7.69 -36.93 2.95
N THR A 939 -8.74 -37.58 2.44
CA THR A 939 -9.51 -37.13 1.28
C THR A 939 -10.14 -35.76 1.53
N GLY A 940 -10.10 -34.88 0.53
CA GLY A 940 -10.60 -33.51 0.69
C GLY A 940 -9.68 -32.57 1.44
N SER A 941 -8.44 -32.97 1.79
CA SER A 941 -7.50 -32.15 2.57
C SER A 941 -6.72 -31.12 1.75
N TYR A 942 -6.66 -31.29 0.42
CA TYR A 942 -5.87 -30.43 -0.49
C TYR A 942 -4.39 -30.35 -0.11
N PHE A 943 -3.80 -31.47 0.32
CA PHE A 943 -2.37 -31.55 0.63
C PHE A 943 -1.53 -31.17 -0.60
N GLY A 944 -0.55 -30.29 -0.43
CA GLY A 944 0.25 -29.74 -1.53
C GLY A 944 -0.39 -28.55 -2.23
N GLY A 945 -1.46 -27.96 -1.66
CA GLY A 945 -2.06 -26.71 -2.16
C GLY A 945 -1.27 -25.45 -1.81
N SER A 946 -0.43 -25.53 -0.77
CA SER A 946 0.56 -24.51 -0.43
C SER A 946 1.88 -25.20 -0.09
N LEU A 947 2.98 -24.62 -0.57
CA LEU A 947 4.33 -25.15 -0.45
C LEU A 947 5.27 -24.02 -0.04
N ALA A 948 6.19 -24.31 0.86
CA ALA A 948 7.30 -23.42 1.15
C ALA A 948 8.57 -24.25 1.34
N GLY A 949 9.64 -23.87 0.65
CA GLY A 949 10.98 -24.25 1.07
C GLY A 949 11.28 -23.58 2.41
N ALA A 950 12.12 -24.22 3.19
CA ALA A 950 12.69 -23.68 4.40
C ALA A 950 14.19 -23.96 4.36
N ARG A 951 15.01 -22.96 4.64
CA ARG A 951 16.46 -23.05 4.47
C ARG A 951 17.08 -24.23 5.19
N ASP A 952 16.87 -24.31 6.49
CA ASP A 952 17.49 -25.24 7.44
C ASP A 952 16.98 -24.81 8.82
N LEU A 953 15.80 -25.31 9.19
CA LEU A 953 15.09 -24.87 10.40
C LEU A 953 15.80 -25.32 11.67
N ASP A 954 16.65 -26.36 11.58
CA ASP A 954 17.36 -26.94 12.71
C ASP A 954 18.89 -26.82 12.67
N ARG A 955 19.42 -26.15 11.64
CA ARG A 955 20.85 -25.93 11.39
C ARG A 955 21.64 -27.22 11.20
N ASP A 956 21.02 -28.25 10.61
CA ASP A 956 21.69 -29.53 10.33
C ASP A 956 22.47 -29.55 9.01
N GLY A 957 22.37 -28.47 8.23
CA GLY A 957 23.05 -28.27 6.95
C GLY A 957 22.22 -28.67 5.73
N PHE A 958 21.02 -29.22 5.91
CA PHE A 958 20.10 -29.55 4.84
C PHE A 958 18.88 -28.64 4.88
N SER A 959 18.22 -28.47 3.74
CA SER A 959 16.96 -27.75 3.72
C SER A 959 15.75 -28.57 4.06
N ASP A 960 14.80 -27.87 4.65
CA ASP A 960 13.53 -28.39 5.09
C ASP A 960 12.41 -27.88 4.17
N VAL A 961 11.24 -28.49 4.25
CA VAL A 961 10.07 -27.98 3.51
C VAL A 961 8.79 -28.08 4.31
N LEU A 962 7.89 -27.16 4.03
CA LEU A 962 6.53 -27.15 4.56
C LEU A 962 5.51 -27.43 3.47
N ILE A 963 4.58 -28.32 3.80
CA ILE A 963 3.49 -28.70 2.89
C ILE A 963 2.15 -28.51 3.62
N GLY A 964 1.32 -27.62 3.10
CA GLY A 964 0.00 -27.33 3.65
C GLY A 964 -1.07 -28.31 3.18
N ALA A 965 -2.00 -28.60 4.09
CA ALA A 965 -3.25 -29.30 3.86
C ALA A 965 -4.38 -28.49 4.49
N GLU A 966 -4.78 -27.42 3.80
CA GLU A 966 -5.67 -26.38 4.30
C GLU A 966 -7.06 -26.90 4.75
N ARG A 967 -7.50 -28.09 4.32
CA ARG A 967 -8.84 -28.62 4.62
C ARG A 967 -8.83 -29.86 5.50
N PHE A 968 -7.69 -30.17 6.12
CA PHE A 968 -7.55 -31.34 6.98
C PHE A 968 -8.58 -31.36 8.13
N MET A 969 -9.16 -32.54 8.39
CA MET A 969 -10.10 -32.87 9.49
C MET A 969 -11.14 -31.77 9.81
N GLY A 970 -12.16 -31.62 8.97
CA GLY A 970 -13.23 -30.63 9.22
C GLY A 970 -12.75 -29.18 9.03
N PHE A 971 -11.87 -28.97 8.04
CA PHE A 971 -11.29 -27.65 7.71
C PHE A 971 -10.46 -27.02 8.83
N GLN A 972 -9.98 -27.81 9.80
CA GLN A 972 -9.00 -27.35 10.78
C GLN A 972 -7.72 -26.89 10.08
N GLY A 973 -7.30 -27.67 9.09
CA GLY A 973 -6.06 -27.44 8.36
C GLY A 973 -4.83 -27.94 9.12
N ARG A 974 -3.76 -28.22 8.37
CA ARG A 974 -2.50 -28.79 8.87
C ARG A 974 -1.35 -28.34 8.00
N VAL A 975 -0.18 -28.20 8.60
CA VAL A 975 1.10 -28.08 7.89
C VAL A 975 1.99 -29.24 8.29
N MET A 976 2.64 -29.87 7.30
CA MET A 976 3.63 -30.90 7.50
C MET A 976 5.01 -30.30 7.29
N VAL A 977 5.88 -30.38 8.30
CA VAL A 977 7.28 -29.94 8.25
C VAL A 977 8.15 -31.16 7.99
N TYR A 978 8.75 -31.24 6.81
CA TYR A 978 9.70 -32.29 6.43
C TYR A 978 11.11 -31.75 6.59
N ARG A 979 11.98 -32.56 7.18
CA ARG A 979 13.39 -32.18 7.31
C ARG A 979 14.25 -32.74 6.20
N GLY A 980 15.29 -32.02 5.82
CA GLY A 980 16.30 -32.47 4.88
C GLY A 980 17.18 -33.59 5.43
N SER A 981 17.87 -34.29 4.54
CA SER A 981 18.94 -35.24 4.86
C SER A 981 19.66 -35.64 3.57
N ALA A 982 20.86 -36.21 3.65
CA ALA A 982 21.59 -36.72 2.49
C ALA A 982 20.86 -37.75 1.59
N MET A 983 19.65 -38.20 1.97
CA MET A 983 18.78 -39.09 1.18
C MET A 983 17.50 -38.39 0.69
N GLY A 984 17.41 -37.06 0.81
CA GLY A 984 16.22 -36.26 0.61
C GLY A 984 15.43 -36.03 1.91
N LEU A 985 14.13 -35.78 1.77
CA LEU A 985 13.27 -35.42 2.91
C LEU A 985 12.91 -36.63 3.79
N VAL A 986 12.99 -36.44 5.11
CA VAL A 986 12.70 -37.46 6.14
C VAL A 986 11.33 -37.31 6.79
N ALA A 987 11.03 -38.17 7.76
CA ALA A 987 9.73 -38.23 8.42
C ALA A 987 9.28 -36.86 8.97
N PRO A 988 8.04 -36.43 8.67
CA PRO A 988 7.60 -35.08 8.98
C PRO A 988 7.09 -34.90 10.41
N VAL A 989 7.12 -33.67 10.89
CA VAL A 989 6.37 -33.19 12.05
C VAL A 989 5.07 -32.55 11.58
N ALA A 990 3.95 -32.96 12.16
CA ALA A 990 2.64 -32.36 11.86
C ALA A 990 2.35 -31.20 12.82
N VAL A 991 1.98 -30.06 12.27
CA VAL A 991 1.48 -28.89 13.00
C VAL A 991 0.01 -28.70 12.62
N ASP A 992 -0.88 -28.94 13.59
CA ASP A 992 -2.32 -28.81 13.39
C ASP A 992 -2.80 -27.39 13.67
N GLY A 993 -3.80 -26.95 12.90
CA GLY A 993 -4.44 -25.66 13.11
C GLY A 993 -5.09 -25.55 14.49
N PRO A 994 -5.16 -24.34 15.09
CA PRO A 994 -5.66 -24.17 16.45
C PRO A 994 -7.17 -24.41 16.61
N ALA A 995 -7.93 -24.45 15.51
CA ALA A 995 -9.38 -24.66 15.53
C ALA A 995 -9.93 -25.21 14.21
N ALA A 996 -11.04 -25.95 14.26
CA ALA A 996 -11.79 -26.37 13.08
C ALA A 996 -12.32 -25.17 12.27
N GLY A 997 -12.42 -25.30 10.95
CA GLY A 997 -12.86 -24.23 10.05
C GLY A 997 -11.82 -23.15 9.74
N ALA A 998 -10.68 -23.12 10.44
CA ALA A 998 -9.69 -22.05 10.30
C ALA A 998 -8.87 -22.13 9.00
N ARG A 999 -8.83 -23.31 8.38
CA ARG A 999 -8.03 -23.66 7.20
C ARG A 999 -6.54 -23.34 7.35
N PHE A 1000 -5.95 -23.78 8.46
CA PHE A 1000 -4.51 -23.64 8.70
C PHE A 1000 -3.69 -24.29 7.59
N GLY A 1001 -2.65 -23.59 7.12
CA GLY A 1001 -1.87 -24.01 5.96
C GLY A 1001 -2.52 -23.63 4.62
N PHE A 1002 -3.53 -22.74 4.61
CA PHE A 1002 -4.04 -22.12 3.38
C PHE A 1002 -2.94 -21.38 2.63
N SER A 1003 -2.13 -20.64 3.37
CA SER A 1003 -0.91 -20.00 2.90
C SER A 1003 0.21 -20.27 3.90
N VAL A 1004 1.41 -20.50 3.39
CA VAL A 1004 2.60 -20.73 4.20
C VAL A 1004 3.68 -19.82 3.64
N ALA A 1005 4.28 -19.02 4.51
CA ALA A 1005 5.45 -18.22 4.24
C ALA A 1005 6.61 -18.78 5.03
N MET A 1006 7.53 -19.36 4.29
CA MET A 1006 8.94 -19.46 4.61
C MET A 1006 9.68 -19.23 3.31
N ILE A 1007 10.88 -18.67 3.37
CA ILE A 1007 11.53 -18.44 2.10
C ILE A 1007 11.97 -19.75 1.45
N ARG A 1008 11.56 -19.80 0.18
CA ARG A 1008 12.27 -20.34 -0.99
C ARG A 1008 13.78 -20.11 -0.94
N ARG A 1009 14.49 -21.04 -0.33
CA ARG A 1009 15.94 -21.19 -0.49
C ARG A 1009 16.26 -22.39 -1.38
N ARG A 1010 17.52 -22.49 -1.79
CA ARG A 1010 18.35 -23.71 -1.73
C ARG A 1010 19.78 -23.40 -1.26
N PRO A 1011 20.37 -24.26 -0.39
CA PRO A 1011 21.81 -24.29 -0.17
C PRO A 1011 22.44 -25.62 0.33
N ARG A 1012 23.54 -25.98 -0.31
CA ARG A 1012 24.79 -26.48 0.33
C ARG A 1012 25.01 -28.00 0.56
N GLY A 1013 25.37 -28.67 -0.54
CA GLY A 1013 26.47 -29.65 -0.81
C GLY A 1013 27.57 -29.96 0.23
N GLY A 1014 28.09 -31.19 0.23
CA GLY A 1014 29.43 -31.53 0.74
C GLY A 1014 30.56 -31.18 -0.22
#